data_AF-A0A935D6F6-F1
#
_entry.id   AF-A0A935D6F6-F1
#
_cell.length_a   1.000
_cell.length_b   1.000
_cell.length_c   1.000
_cell.angle_alpha   90.00
_cell.angle_beta   90.00
_cell.angle_gamma   90.00
#
_symmetry.space_group_name_H-M   'P 1'
#
loop_
_entity.id
_entity.type
_entity.pdbx_description
1 polymer ?
#
loop_
_entity_poly.entity_id
_entity_poly.type
_entity_poly.pdbx_seq_one_letter_code
_entity_poly.pdbx_strand_id
1 'polypeptide(L)'
;MTPSRGILGLARPLALLCAAAALASAPLACTTDECASSEGPPSAGLTVHTAANACVIVTAVSHGAVTVARASDGAHFELRGCSTGPAARFHLRATDLGTYLLRDADGGYLTDDAGTLGRVKKLESDTLRNEEGYVSPAEWHLEPSPSNAERFRLKNRASGAYLSGAGLTREAALAADVVLSKSEGCSDFPELSVNATGEVTKTRFADGALYGVVDAHSHLFSNFGFGAGGTFHGSPFHRLGVEHALPDCSPFHGEEGRSDVLGYFYNGDEFDIGKATSALISGRVPEFDHETAGYPKFTHWPRAVKNSTHQTQYYRWIERAYLGGLRLLVQHATSNQVLCELMNGIRAQQKRLSCNEMEAAEREIDETYALERYVDAQSGGPGRGWFRVVTSAAKAREVIGQGKLAVVLGIETSNLFDCFLPARPGYPKCDAASVRAKLDHIYARGVRVLFPVHKFDNAFSAGDGHRGFIELGSFINSGHYSNFTNNCDATIPAPFDRGDVTFGGINRPREVYDAPSPLNFSGFEKAPVGALLPHVDDLKKPALKGDYCQNAGLTPLGEGLITEMMRRGMILEIDHFPKRSYARAVELLVKNDYPAAGTHGSNANKRLYALGGISTLGIPRCSDGDPAAFSAAFAARFDAIAAAGGYRAQGFGFDLNGLAGAPGPRFGALARCTKPQANPVTYPFRSYAGDVTLTAPTLGERAVDFNSEGLVHIGLMPELVEDARRMGVTDAALEPLFRSAEGYVRMWERAERRGAALSATP
;
A
#
# COMPACT_ATOMS: atom_id res chain seq x y z
N MET A 1 -49.16 -24.73 59.61
CA MET A 1 -50.45 -25.41 59.36
C MET A 1 -50.21 -26.52 58.35
N THR A 2 -50.03 -27.76 58.81
CA THR A 2 -50.44 -28.99 58.08
C THR A 2 -51.97 -29.11 58.16
N PRO A 3 -52.70 -29.78 57.24
CA PRO A 3 -52.59 -31.23 56.88
C PRO A 3 -52.73 -31.54 55.35
N SER A 4 -52.18 -32.64 54.80
CA SER A 4 -52.70 -34.04 54.69
C SER A 4 -53.91 -34.18 53.71
N ARG A 5 -54.12 -35.20 52.84
CA ARG A 5 -53.82 -36.65 52.83
C ARG A 5 -54.39 -37.31 51.53
N GLY A 6 -53.96 -38.56 51.25
CA GLY A 6 -54.70 -39.60 50.49
C GLY A 6 -54.05 -39.95 49.14
N ILE A 7 -53.26 -41.01 48.89
CA ILE A 7 -53.26 -42.48 49.15
C ILE A 7 -54.27 -43.31 48.32
N LEU A 8 -53.70 -44.20 47.45
CA LEU A 8 -53.95 -45.65 47.24
C LEU A 8 -54.33 -46.09 45.80
N GLY A 9 -53.58 -47.08 45.27
CA GLY A 9 -54.00 -47.90 44.13
C GLY A 9 -52.86 -48.64 43.41
N LEU A 10 -52.46 -49.80 43.93
CA LEU A 10 -51.45 -50.72 43.36
C LEU A 10 -51.88 -51.37 42.02
N ALA A 11 -50.93 -51.56 41.09
CA ALA A 11 -50.60 -52.85 40.45
C ALA A 11 -49.43 -52.73 39.45
N ARG A 12 -48.35 -53.47 39.71
CA ARG A 12 -47.29 -53.91 38.77
C ARG A 12 -47.63 -55.36 38.35
N PRO A 13 -46.99 -56.02 37.34
CA PRO A 13 -45.72 -55.72 36.65
C PRO A 13 -45.87 -55.80 35.10
N LEU A 14 -44.89 -55.53 34.21
CA LEU A 14 -43.65 -56.26 33.98
C LEU A 14 -42.74 -55.47 33.01
N ALA A 15 -41.50 -55.25 33.45
CA ALA A 15 -40.23 -55.22 32.71
C ALA A 15 -40.10 -54.50 31.35
N LEU A 16 -39.37 -53.37 31.29
CA LEU A 16 -37.94 -53.36 30.98
C LEU A 16 -37.29 -52.02 31.42
N LEU A 17 -36.23 -52.16 32.22
CA LEU A 17 -35.20 -51.16 32.54
C LEU A 17 -34.42 -50.82 31.24
N CYS A 18 -33.73 -49.69 31.05
CA CYS A 18 -32.92 -48.90 31.97
C CYS A 18 -32.54 -47.56 31.30
N ALA A 19 -32.57 -46.45 32.04
CA ALA A 19 -31.69 -45.31 31.80
C ALA A 19 -31.50 -44.58 33.14
N ALA A 20 -30.46 -44.95 33.88
CA ALA A 20 -30.03 -44.27 35.09
C ALA A 20 -28.83 -43.39 34.75
N ALA A 21 -28.95 -42.12 35.12
CA ALA A 21 -27.87 -41.16 35.20
C ALA A 21 -26.90 -41.54 36.33
N ALA A 22 -25.61 -41.38 36.08
CA ALA A 22 -24.61 -41.24 37.12
C ALA A 22 -23.41 -40.45 36.58
N LEU A 23 -22.90 -39.56 37.43
CA LEU A 23 -21.71 -38.75 37.24
C LEU A 23 -20.55 -39.59 36.70
N ALA A 24 -19.93 -39.13 35.62
CA ALA A 24 -18.62 -39.58 35.17
C ALA A 24 -17.69 -38.37 35.11
N SER A 25 -16.70 -38.38 35.99
CA SER A 25 -15.38 -37.80 35.76
C SER A 25 -14.92 -38.10 34.33
N ALA A 26 -14.88 -37.08 33.47
CA ALA A 26 -14.28 -37.20 32.16
C ALA A 26 -12.77 -37.37 32.33
N PRO A 27 -12.13 -38.39 31.74
CA PRO A 27 -10.69 -38.48 31.76
C PRO A 27 -10.14 -37.41 30.81
N LEU A 28 -9.23 -36.56 31.32
CA LEU A 28 -8.17 -36.02 30.49
C LEU A 28 -7.41 -37.21 29.90
N ALA A 29 -7.70 -37.54 28.66
CA ALA A 29 -6.89 -38.44 27.86
C ALA A 29 -6.36 -37.62 26.67
N CYS A 30 -5.30 -36.85 26.90
CA CYS A 30 -4.30 -36.66 25.85
C CYS A 30 -3.65 -38.02 25.66
N THR A 31 -4.14 -38.81 24.70
CA THR A 31 -3.48 -40.06 24.32
C THR A 31 -2.16 -39.72 23.65
N THR A 32 -1.07 -40.03 24.33
CA THR A 32 0.33 -39.89 23.92
C THR A 32 0.78 -40.96 22.91
N ASP A 33 -0.12 -41.48 22.06
CA ASP A 33 0.13 -42.68 21.24
C ASP A 33 0.05 -42.45 19.71
N GLU A 34 0.27 -41.23 19.22
CA GLU A 34 0.21 -40.93 17.78
C GLU A 34 1.47 -41.32 16.96
N CYS A 35 2.54 -41.81 17.59
CA CYS A 35 3.84 -42.03 16.92
C CYS A 35 4.29 -43.50 16.77
N ALA A 36 3.47 -44.49 17.14
CA ALA A 36 3.95 -45.87 17.29
C ALA A 36 4.29 -46.64 15.98
N SER A 37 4.21 -46.00 14.79
CA SER A 37 4.62 -46.63 13.52
C SER A 37 5.88 -45.99 12.95
N SER A 38 6.77 -46.81 12.38
CA SER A 38 7.99 -46.36 11.67
C SER A 38 7.68 -45.51 10.43
N GLU A 39 6.42 -45.49 9.99
CA GLU A 39 5.94 -44.64 8.91
C GLU A 39 5.32 -43.33 9.43
N GLY A 40 4.72 -43.30 10.62
CA GLY A 40 3.95 -42.13 11.09
C GLY A 40 2.68 -41.88 10.26
N PRO A 41 1.63 -41.27 10.85
CA PRO A 41 0.40 -40.95 10.13
C PRO A 41 0.63 -39.88 9.04
N PRO A 42 -0.21 -39.80 8.01
CA PRO A 42 -0.13 -38.75 6.99
C PRO A 42 -0.43 -37.37 7.57
N SER A 43 -0.03 -36.30 6.85
CA SER A 43 -0.34 -34.94 7.27
C SER A 43 -1.86 -34.70 7.20
N ALA A 44 -2.51 -34.49 8.35
CA ALA A 44 -3.96 -34.56 8.52
C ALA A 44 -4.77 -33.50 7.73
N GLY A 45 -4.99 -33.76 6.44
CA GLY A 45 -5.73 -32.87 5.53
C GLY A 45 -5.04 -31.53 5.25
N LEU A 46 -3.73 -31.46 5.48
CA LEU A 46 -2.91 -30.29 5.19
C LEU A 46 -2.26 -30.44 3.82
N THR A 47 -2.17 -29.34 3.09
CA THR A 47 -1.38 -29.21 1.86
C THR A 47 -0.28 -28.19 2.09
N VAL A 48 0.62 -28.06 1.11
CA VAL A 48 1.67 -27.02 1.16
C VAL A 48 1.12 -25.61 1.32
N HIS A 49 -0.15 -25.33 1.00
CA HIS A 49 -0.76 -24.00 1.12
C HIS A 49 -1.81 -23.89 2.25
N THR A 50 -2.52 -24.99 2.56
CA THR A 50 -3.56 -24.99 3.61
C THR A 50 -2.98 -25.15 5.02
N ALA A 51 -1.66 -25.33 5.15
CA ALA A 51 -0.95 -25.28 6.43
C ALA A 51 -0.85 -23.86 7.03
N ALA A 52 -1.20 -22.82 6.26
CA ALA A 52 -1.22 -21.45 6.75
C ALA A 52 -2.14 -21.27 7.97
N ASN A 53 -1.58 -20.64 9.00
CA ASN A 53 -2.17 -20.37 10.31
C ASN A 53 -2.61 -21.64 11.08
N ALA A 54 -2.16 -22.83 10.67
CA ALA A 54 -2.42 -24.06 11.40
C ALA A 54 -1.51 -24.18 12.64
N CYS A 55 -2.06 -24.75 13.72
CA CYS A 55 -1.28 -25.21 14.87
C CYS A 55 -0.88 -26.66 14.65
N VAL A 56 0.42 -26.97 14.66
CA VAL A 56 0.92 -28.31 14.31
C VAL A 56 2.09 -28.77 15.19
N ILE A 57 2.29 -30.08 15.22
CA ILE A 57 3.54 -30.72 15.66
C ILE A 57 4.31 -31.13 14.40
N VAL A 58 5.63 -30.91 14.40
CA VAL A 58 6.52 -31.26 13.29
C VAL A 58 7.26 -32.56 13.63
N THR A 59 7.04 -33.59 12.81
CA THR A 59 7.71 -34.89 12.95
C THR A 59 8.56 -35.16 11.72
N ALA A 60 9.86 -35.42 11.91
CA ALA A 60 10.78 -35.88 10.88
C ALA A 60 10.85 -37.41 10.90
N VAL A 61 10.58 -38.02 9.75
CA VAL A 61 10.55 -39.47 9.52
C VAL A 61 11.70 -39.85 8.59
N SER A 62 12.63 -40.66 9.10
CA SER A 62 13.73 -41.25 8.32
C SER A 62 13.88 -42.74 8.66
N HIS A 63 14.94 -43.13 9.40
CA HIS A 63 15.08 -44.48 9.97
C HIS A 63 14.27 -44.67 11.28
N GLY A 64 13.51 -43.65 11.66
CA GLY A 64 12.61 -43.57 12.80
C GLY A 64 11.88 -42.23 12.80
N ALA A 65 10.91 -42.05 13.70
CA ALA A 65 10.16 -40.81 13.86
C ALA A 65 10.72 -40.00 15.04
N VAL A 66 11.12 -38.76 14.78
CA VAL A 66 11.55 -37.80 15.80
C VAL A 66 10.76 -36.50 15.66
N THR A 67 10.31 -35.95 16.77
CA THR A 67 9.59 -34.67 16.80
C THR A 67 10.55 -33.53 17.10
N VAL A 68 10.28 -32.37 16.51
CA VAL A 68 10.93 -31.13 16.94
C VAL A 68 10.37 -30.77 18.32
N ALA A 69 11.25 -30.75 19.32
CA ALA A 69 10.91 -30.44 20.70
C ALA A 69 11.79 -29.30 21.20
N ARG A 70 11.30 -28.56 22.19
CA ARG A 70 12.11 -27.53 22.84
C ARG A 70 13.10 -28.17 23.80
N ALA A 71 14.36 -27.74 23.73
CA ALA A 71 15.38 -28.13 24.69
C ALA A 71 14.98 -27.75 26.13
N SER A 72 15.52 -28.44 27.12
CA SER A 72 15.18 -28.21 28.54
C SER A 72 15.55 -26.81 29.03
N ASP A 73 16.58 -26.19 28.46
CA ASP A 73 17.01 -24.82 28.71
C ASP A 73 16.12 -23.76 28.01
N GLY A 74 15.27 -24.17 27.06
CA GLY A 74 14.41 -23.30 26.27
C GLY A 74 15.13 -22.44 25.22
N ALA A 75 16.44 -22.63 25.02
CA ALA A 75 17.30 -21.79 24.18
C ALA A 75 17.38 -22.26 22.71
N HIS A 76 17.06 -23.52 22.44
CA HIS A 76 17.09 -24.10 21.10
C HIS A 76 16.01 -25.19 20.94
N PHE A 77 15.88 -25.71 19.72
CA PHE A 77 15.08 -26.89 19.45
C PHE A 77 15.99 -28.10 19.23
N GLU A 78 15.47 -29.28 19.52
CA GLU A 78 16.16 -30.54 19.30
C GLU A 78 15.19 -31.60 18.79
N LEU A 79 15.74 -32.65 18.17
CA LEU A 79 14.97 -33.79 17.73
C LEU A 79 14.89 -34.81 18.86
N ARG A 80 13.67 -35.11 19.29
CA ARG A 80 13.42 -36.12 20.33
C ARG A 80 12.58 -37.25 19.78
N GLY A 81 12.85 -38.48 20.23
CA GLY A 81 11.93 -39.59 19.99
C GLY A 81 10.58 -39.31 20.65
N CYS A 82 9.49 -39.80 20.06
CA CYS A 82 8.15 -39.44 20.52
C CYS A 82 7.81 -39.87 21.97
N SER A 83 8.59 -40.77 22.58
CA SER A 83 8.40 -41.23 23.96
C SER A 83 9.18 -40.43 25.02
N THR A 84 10.00 -39.45 24.63
CA THR A 84 10.97 -38.79 25.53
C THR A 84 10.60 -37.37 25.97
N GLY A 85 9.33 -36.98 25.83
CA GLY A 85 8.79 -35.70 26.34
C GLY A 85 7.82 -35.03 25.37
N PRO A 86 7.23 -33.88 25.74
CA PRO A 86 6.27 -33.18 24.88
C PRO A 86 6.97 -32.54 23.67
N ALA A 87 6.41 -32.76 22.48
CA ALA A 87 6.82 -32.08 21.26
C ALA A 87 6.51 -30.58 21.31
N ALA A 88 7.25 -29.77 20.55
CA ALA A 88 6.91 -28.37 20.37
C ALA A 88 5.69 -28.24 19.45
N ARG A 89 4.78 -27.34 19.80
CA ARG A 89 3.62 -26.97 18.99
C ARG A 89 3.91 -25.65 18.29
N PHE A 90 3.75 -25.62 16.97
CA PHE A 90 4.08 -24.49 16.14
C PHE A 90 2.84 -23.92 15.46
N HIS A 91 2.66 -22.61 15.56
CA HIS A 91 1.82 -21.84 14.66
C HIS A 91 2.58 -21.63 13.34
N LEU A 92 2.01 -22.07 12.22
CA LEU A 92 2.59 -21.89 10.89
C LEU A 92 2.11 -20.58 10.27
N ARG A 93 2.85 -19.50 10.47
CA ARG A 93 2.51 -18.22 9.83
C ARG A 93 3.08 -18.20 8.42
N ALA A 94 2.24 -18.06 7.40
CA ALA A 94 2.72 -17.96 6.02
C ALA A 94 3.53 -16.66 5.81
N THR A 95 4.74 -16.77 5.27
CA THR A 95 5.57 -15.64 4.82
C THR A 95 5.48 -15.43 3.31
N ASP A 96 5.10 -16.49 2.61
CA ASP A 96 4.85 -16.55 1.18
C ASP A 96 4.09 -17.86 0.86
N LEU A 97 3.69 -18.06 -0.40
CA LEU A 97 3.09 -19.31 -0.85
C LEU A 97 3.99 -20.52 -0.54
N GLY A 98 3.53 -21.39 0.35
CA GLY A 98 4.28 -22.59 0.78
C GLY A 98 5.51 -22.30 1.64
N THR A 99 5.66 -21.08 2.18
CA THR A 99 6.78 -20.73 3.06
C THR A 99 6.23 -20.20 4.38
N TYR A 100 6.81 -20.66 5.49
CA TYR A 100 6.25 -20.46 6.83
C TYR A 100 7.31 -20.05 7.84
N LEU A 101 6.89 -19.22 8.81
CA LEU A 101 7.49 -19.15 10.13
C LEU A 101 6.85 -20.22 11.00
N LEU A 102 7.67 -20.94 11.77
CA LEU A 102 7.19 -21.87 12.79
C LEU A 102 7.43 -21.24 14.15
N ARG A 103 6.36 -20.71 14.76
CA ARG A 103 6.41 -20.03 16.06
C ARG A 103 5.84 -20.93 17.15
N ASP A 104 6.63 -21.23 18.17
CA ASP A 104 6.22 -22.12 19.24
C ASP A 104 5.20 -21.48 20.20
N ALA A 105 4.63 -22.30 21.10
CA ALA A 105 3.65 -21.85 22.09
C ALA A 105 4.16 -20.73 23.02
N ASP A 106 5.48 -20.57 23.19
CA ASP A 106 6.10 -19.54 24.04
C ASP A 106 6.73 -18.40 23.20
N GLY A 107 6.33 -18.29 21.94
CA GLY A 107 6.65 -17.19 21.03
C GLY A 107 8.05 -17.22 20.40
N GLY A 108 8.77 -18.34 20.48
CA GLY A 108 10.06 -18.54 19.83
C GLY A 108 9.93 -19.12 18.43
N TYR A 109 10.70 -18.60 17.47
CA TYR A 109 10.74 -19.05 16.09
C TYR A 109 11.80 -20.12 15.90
N LEU A 110 11.47 -21.17 15.14
CA LEU A 110 12.44 -22.15 14.64
C LEU A 110 13.34 -21.49 13.59
N THR A 111 14.66 -21.57 13.78
CA THR A 111 15.66 -21.01 12.86
C THR A 111 16.70 -22.04 12.48
N ASP A 112 17.36 -21.84 11.34
CA ASP A 112 18.68 -22.43 11.10
C ASP A 112 19.74 -21.56 11.79
N ASP A 113 20.35 -22.10 12.84
CA ASP A 113 21.47 -21.48 13.55
C ASP A 113 22.76 -22.26 13.23
N ALA A 114 23.44 -21.85 12.17
CA ALA A 114 24.69 -22.44 11.70
C ALA A 114 24.64 -23.98 11.52
N GLY A 115 23.53 -24.51 10.98
CA GLY A 115 23.31 -25.94 10.77
C GLY A 115 22.65 -26.67 11.93
N THR A 116 22.24 -25.94 12.97
CA THR A 116 21.48 -26.48 14.12
C THR A 116 20.07 -25.88 14.19
N LEU A 117 19.17 -26.54 14.92
CA LEU A 117 17.80 -26.07 15.11
C LEU A 117 17.75 -24.98 16.19
N GLY A 118 17.98 -23.73 15.79
CA GLY A 118 17.97 -22.57 16.68
C GLY A 118 16.58 -22.13 17.09
N ARG A 119 16.51 -21.36 18.18
CA ARG A 119 15.27 -20.75 18.68
C ARG A 119 15.50 -19.29 19.06
N VAL A 120 14.79 -18.37 18.41
CA VAL A 120 14.88 -16.93 18.72
C VAL A 120 13.51 -16.33 18.99
N LYS A 121 13.40 -15.37 19.91
CA LYS A 121 12.13 -14.67 20.20
C LYS A 121 11.92 -13.41 19.36
N LYS A 122 12.99 -12.88 18.77
CA LYS A 122 12.97 -11.70 17.90
C LYS A 122 13.71 -12.05 16.62
N LEU A 123 13.15 -11.63 15.50
CA LEU A 123 13.74 -11.83 14.19
C LEU A 123 14.43 -10.55 13.74
N GLU A 124 15.46 -10.72 12.91
CA GLU A 124 16.01 -9.65 12.09
C GLU A 124 15.35 -9.67 10.70
N SER A 125 15.44 -8.56 9.97
CA SER A 125 14.88 -8.42 8.61
C SER A 125 15.73 -7.48 7.75
N ASP A 126 15.55 -7.56 6.44
CA ASP A 126 16.13 -6.64 5.46
C ASP A 126 15.76 -5.18 5.74
N THR A 127 14.55 -4.95 6.28
CA THR A 127 14.10 -3.63 6.73
C THR A 127 14.89 -3.16 7.94
N LEU A 128 14.87 -3.90 9.07
CA LEU A 128 15.54 -3.50 10.31
C LEU A 128 17.08 -3.37 10.17
N ARG A 129 17.67 -4.14 9.27
CA ARG A 129 19.11 -4.10 8.98
C ARG A 129 19.50 -3.05 7.93
N ASN A 130 18.51 -2.46 7.25
CA ASN A 130 18.69 -1.64 6.06
C ASN A 130 19.60 -2.32 5.01
N GLU A 131 19.41 -3.64 4.81
CA GLU A 131 20.31 -4.50 4.03
C GLU A 131 19.51 -5.22 2.93
N GLU A 132 19.79 -4.92 1.67
CA GLU A 132 19.16 -5.61 0.55
C GLU A 132 19.61 -7.08 0.47
N GLY A 133 18.67 -7.98 0.19
CA GLY A 133 18.95 -9.41 0.00
C GLY A 133 19.04 -10.23 1.28
N TYR A 134 18.95 -9.61 2.46
CA TYR A 134 18.88 -10.37 3.72
C TYR A 134 17.65 -11.29 3.74
N VAL A 135 17.88 -12.57 4.02
CA VAL A 135 16.84 -13.59 4.19
C VAL A 135 16.86 -14.09 5.62
N SER A 136 15.72 -14.03 6.29
CA SER A 136 15.62 -14.47 7.68
C SER A 136 15.86 -15.99 7.78
N PRO A 137 16.69 -16.46 8.73
CA PRO A 137 16.92 -17.88 8.97
C PRO A 137 15.69 -18.58 9.58
N ALA A 138 14.61 -17.85 9.87
CA ALA A 138 13.35 -18.39 10.38
C ALA A 138 12.36 -18.83 9.29
N GLU A 139 12.68 -18.60 8.02
CA GLU A 139 11.78 -18.93 6.92
C GLU A 139 11.99 -20.35 6.40
N TRP A 140 10.92 -21.14 6.41
CA TRP A 140 10.95 -22.54 6.00
C TRP A 140 9.99 -22.79 4.85
N HIS A 141 10.53 -23.24 3.72
CA HIS A 141 9.77 -23.71 2.58
C HIS A 141 9.28 -25.13 2.81
N LEU A 142 7.97 -25.34 2.62
CA LEU A 142 7.29 -26.61 2.73
C LEU A 142 7.05 -27.15 1.31
N GLU A 143 7.77 -28.21 0.95
CA GLU A 143 7.68 -28.84 -0.37
C GLU A 143 7.04 -30.24 -0.24
N PRO A 144 6.32 -30.75 -1.26
CA PRO A 144 5.86 -32.14 -1.26
C PRO A 144 7.06 -33.10 -1.19
N SER A 145 6.94 -34.18 -0.41
CA SER A 145 7.99 -35.20 -0.40
C SER A 145 7.99 -36.00 -1.72
N PRO A 146 9.17 -36.25 -2.31
CA PRO A 146 9.30 -37.11 -3.49
C PRO A 146 9.11 -38.60 -3.16
N SER A 147 9.28 -39.01 -1.90
CA SER A 147 9.10 -40.39 -1.45
C SER A 147 7.67 -40.68 -1.01
N ASN A 148 6.91 -39.67 -0.60
CA ASN A 148 5.52 -39.85 -0.16
C ASN A 148 4.67 -38.58 -0.42
N ALA A 149 3.65 -38.71 -1.26
CA ALA A 149 2.77 -37.60 -1.63
C ALA A 149 1.92 -37.04 -0.48
N GLU A 150 1.80 -37.75 0.63
CA GLU A 150 1.05 -37.33 1.84
C GLU A 150 1.95 -36.66 2.90
N ARG A 151 3.23 -36.47 2.57
CA ARG A 151 4.25 -35.87 3.44
C ARG A 151 4.98 -34.73 2.75
N PHE A 152 5.77 -34.02 3.53
CA PHE A 152 6.51 -32.86 3.07
C PHE A 152 8.01 -33.03 3.24
N ARG A 153 8.77 -32.06 2.76
CA ARG A 153 10.08 -31.72 3.30
C ARG A 153 10.05 -30.28 3.75
N LEU A 154 10.87 -29.97 4.74
CA LEU A 154 11.00 -28.63 5.29
C LEU A 154 12.41 -28.11 4.99
N LYS A 155 12.51 -27.05 4.18
CA LYS A 155 13.77 -26.48 3.71
C LYS A 155 13.92 -25.05 4.18
N ASN A 156 15.00 -24.73 4.86
CA ASN A 156 15.32 -23.36 5.25
C ASN A 156 15.63 -22.51 4.02
N ARG A 157 15.01 -21.32 3.93
CA ARG A 157 15.16 -20.43 2.78
C ARG A 157 16.54 -19.74 2.74
N ALA A 158 17.10 -19.40 3.90
CA ALA A 158 18.38 -18.68 3.99
C ALA A 158 19.57 -19.60 3.68
N SER A 159 19.60 -20.78 4.28
CA SER A 159 20.74 -21.70 4.16
C SER A 159 20.59 -22.76 3.06
N GLY A 160 19.36 -23.02 2.61
CA GLY A 160 19.03 -24.13 1.73
C GLY A 160 19.04 -25.51 2.40
N ALA A 161 19.25 -25.59 3.72
CA ALA A 161 19.29 -26.85 4.46
C ALA A 161 17.88 -27.42 4.69
N TYR A 162 17.77 -28.74 4.65
CA TYR A 162 16.56 -29.51 4.95
C TYR A 162 16.57 -30.00 6.39
N LEU A 163 15.39 -30.12 6.97
CA LEU A 163 15.18 -30.92 8.18
C LEU A 163 15.47 -32.40 7.86
N SER A 164 16.24 -33.05 8.73
CA SER A 164 16.57 -34.47 8.68
C SER A 164 16.27 -35.15 10.01
N GLY A 165 16.42 -36.47 10.10
CA GLY A 165 16.29 -37.20 11.37
C GLY A 165 17.43 -36.94 12.37
N ALA A 166 18.48 -36.22 11.98
CA ALA A 166 19.67 -35.93 12.80
C ALA A 166 19.95 -34.43 12.98
N GLY A 167 19.05 -33.55 12.55
CA GLY A 167 19.23 -32.10 12.58
C GLY A 167 19.00 -31.49 11.20
N LEU A 168 19.89 -30.60 10.75
CA LEU A 168 19.82 -29.98 9.43
C LEU A 168 20.88 -30.56 8.48
N THR A 169 20.54 -30.66 7.20
CA THR A 169 21.46 -31.14 6.15
C THR A 169 21.26 -30.38 4.85
N ARG A 170 22.35 -30.10 4.12
CA ARG A 170 22.25 -29.52 2.76
C ARG A 170 22.04 -30.59 1.68
N GLU A 171 22.16 -31.86 2.02
CA GLU A 171 21.97 -32.96 1.09
C GLU A 171 20.49 -33.33 0.99
N ALA A 172 19.87 -33.03 -0.14
CA ALA A 172 18.44 -33.32 -0.37
C ALA A 172 18.10 -34.82 -0.30
N ALA A 173 19.08 -35.71 -0.46
CA ALA A 173 18.91 -37.16 -0.30
C ALA A 173 18.78 -37.59 1.17
N LEU A 174 19.30 -36.77 2.11
CA LEU A 174 19.23 -37.00 3.55
C LEU A 174 18.07 -36.23 4.22
N ALA A 175 17.29 -35.48 3.45
CA ALA A 175 16.10 -34.81 3.94
C ALA A 175 15.08 -35.84 4.46
N ALA A 176 14.54 -35.60 5.66
CA ALA A 176 13.50 -36.44 6.21
C ALA A 176 12.15 -36.16 5.54
N ASP A 177 11.28 -37.17 5.53
CA ASP A 177 9.86 -36.95 5.32
C ASP A 177 9.28 -36.22 6.53
N VAL A 178 8.57 -35.13 6.31
CA VAL A 178 7.98 -34.30 7.36
C VAL A 178 6.48 -34.55 7.41
N VAL A 179 6.00 -34.93 8.59
CA VAL A 179 4.57 -35.02 8.92
C VAL A 179 4.19 -33.80 9.76
N LEU A 180 3.13 -33.11 9.33
CA LEU A 180 2.50 -32.03 10.10
C LEU A 180 1.20 -32.55 10.73
N SER A 181 1.25 -32.82 12.03
CA SER A 181 0.07 -33.27 12.80
C SER A 181 -0.63 -32.07 13.40
N LYS A 182 -1.94 -31.89 13.14
CA LYS A 182 -2.71 -30.80 13.74
C LYS A 182 -2.70 -30.91 15.26
N SER A 183 -2.61 -29.76 15.93
CA SER A 183 -2.59 -29.65 17.38
C SER A 183 -3.37 -28.41 17.83
N GLU A 184 -3.46 -28.21 19.14
CA GLU A 184 -4.12 -27.07 19.78
C GLU A 184 -3.18 -26.41 20.80
N GLY A 185 -3.47 -25.17 21.21
CA GLY A 185 -2.68 -24.47 22.22
C GLY A 185 -1.34 -23.92 21.68
N CYS A 186 -1.32 -23.52 20.41
CA CYS A 186 -0.30 -22.61 19.88
C CYS A 186 -0.61 -21.18 20.30
N SER A 187 0.43 -20.33 20.32
CA SER A 187 0.27 -18.89 20.54
C SER A 187 -0.24 -18.20 19.28
N ASP A 188 -1.00 -17.12 19.46
CA ASP A 188 -1.39 -16.25 18.36
C ASP A 188 -0.15 -15.56 17.76
N PHE A 189 -0.13 -15.43 16.44
CA PHE A 189 0.88 -14.65 15.74
C PHE A 189 0.60 -13.14 15.88
N PRO A 190 1.61 -12.28 16.16
CA PRO A 190 1.41 -10.83 16.24
C PRO A 190 0.84 -10.26 14.94
N GLU A 191 -0.34 -9.65 14.99
CA GLU A 191 -1.02 -9.08 13.83
C GLU A 191 -2.06 -8.02 14.22
N LEU A 192 -2.35 -7.08 13.33
CA LEU A 192 -3.42 -6.10 13.52
C LEU A 192 -4.81 -6.70 13.29
N SER A 193 -5.74 -6.33 14.16
CA SER A 193 -7.16 -6.58 13.98
C SER A 193 -7.71 -5.81 12.77
N VAL A 194 -8.68 -6.39 12.07
CA VAL A 194 -9.40 -5.69 11.00
C VAL A 194 -10.56 -4.85 11.57
N ASN A 195 -10.98 -5.10 12.82
CA ASN A 195 -12.11 -4.42 13.47
C ASN A 195 -13.38 -4.40 12.58
N ALA A 196 -13.60 -5.50 11.86
CA ALA A 196 -14.74 -5.72 10.97
C ALA A 196 -15.15 -7.21 11.00
N THR A 197 -16.44 -7.48 10.87
CA THR A 197 -17.01 -8.85 10.84
C THR A 197 -18.11 -8.97 9.79
N GLY A 198 -18.19 -10.12 9.13
CA GLY A 198 -19.11 -10.38 8.02
C GLY A 198 -18.35 -10.74 6.74
N GLU A 199 -19.10 -10.96 5.66
CA GLU A 199 -18.56 -11.35 4.36
C GLU A 199 -19.09 -10.42 3.27
N VAL A 200 -18.33 -10.28 2.18
CA VAL A 200 -18.75 -9.51 1.01
C VAL A 200 -19.82 -10.28 0.26
N THR A 201 -21.05 -9.75 0.24
CA THR A 201 -22.18 -10.38 -0.47
C THR A 201 -22.66 -9.54 -1.65
N LYS A 202 -22.52 -8.21 -1.59
CA LYS A 202 -22.91 -7.31 -2.69
C LYS A 202 -21.74 -7.10 -3.67
N THR A 203 -21.94 -7.54 -4.91
CA THR A 203 -20.96 -7.37 -6.01
C THR A 203 -21.51 -6.59 -7.20
N ARG A 204 -22.84 -6.46 -7.32
CA ARG A 204 -23.52 -5.73 -8.39
C ARG A 204 -24.75 -4.97 -7.89
N PHE A 205 -25.15 -3.97 -8.65
CA PHE A 205 -26.48 -3.34 -8.57
C PHE A 205 -27.51 -4.12 -9.40
N ALA A 206 -28.79 -3.78 -9.23
CA ALA A 206 -29.90 -4.45 -9.92
C ALA A 206 -29.85 -4.30 -11.46
N ASP A 207 -29.20 -3.25 -11.97
CA ASP A 207 -28.95 -3.01 -13.40
C ASP A 207 -27.73 -3.76 -13.95
N GLY A 208 -27.06 -4.57 -13.13
CA GLY A 208 -25.87 -5.34 -13.49
C GLY A 208 -24.53 -4.59 -13.37
N ALA A 209 -24.56 -3.27 -13.10
CA ALA A 209 -23.35 -2.50 -12.84
C ALA A 209 -22.57 -3.05 -11.63
N LEU A 210 -21.24 -2.97 -11.67
CA LEU A 210 -20.41 -3.35 -10.52
C LEU A 210 -20.74 -2.48 -9.31
N TYR A 211 -20.82 -3.12 -8.15
CA TYR A 211 -20.83 -2.45 -6.86
C TYR A 211 -19.39 -2.20 -6.40
N GLY A 212 -19.12 -1.01 -5.87
CA GLY A 212 -17.90 -0.70 -5.17
C GLY A 212 -17.37 0.71 -5.37
N VAL A 213 -16.55 1.13 -4.41
CA VAL A 213 -15.79 2.37 -4.48
C VAL A 213 -14.44 2.11 -5.16
N VAL A 214 -13.98 3.07 -5.97
CA VAL A 214 -12.60 3.16 -6.43
C VAL A 214 -11.81 4.17 -5.58
N ASP A 215 -10.62 3.77 -5.15
CA ASP A 215 -9.54 4.70 -4.84
C ASP A 215 -8.63 4.77 -6.07
N ALA A 216 -8.79 5.83 -6.85
CA ALA A 216 -8.23 5.95 -8.18
C ALA A 216 -6.76 6.37 -8.17
N HIS A 217 -6.18 6.66 -7.00
CA HIS A 217 -4.82 7.17 -6.87
C HIS A 217 -4.25 6.95 -5.47
N SER A 218 -3.24 6.10 -5.38
CA SER A 218 -2.64 5.64 -4.13
C SER A 218 -1.20 5.17 -4.35
N HIS A 219 -0.37 5.21 -3.29
CA HIS A 219 1.03 4.81 -3.32
C HIS A 219 1.39 3.82 -2.20
N LEU A 220 0.90 2.59 -2.30
CA LEU A 220 1.18 1.49 -1.38
C LEU A 220 2.68 1.40 -1.02
N PHE A 221 3.55 1.40 -2.03
CA PHE A 221 4.96 1.02 -1.89
C PHE A 221 5.97 2.18 -1.93
N SER A 222 5.59 3.39 -1.52
CA SER A 222 6.52 4.54 -1.38
C SER A 222 7.74 4.22 -0.50
N ASN A 223 7.68 3.19 0.35
CA ASN A 223 8.79 2.67 1.14
C ASN A 223 9.93 2.03 0.32
N PHE A 224 9.69 1.70 -0.95
CA PHE A 224 10.72 1.33 -1.92
C PHE A 224 11.13 2.51 -2.83
N GLY A 225 10.32 3.58 -2.85
CA GLY A 225 10.69 4.88 -3.38
C GLY A 225 11.75 5.58 -2.52
N PHE A 226 12.24 6.73 -3.00
CA PHE A 226 13.14 7.61 -2.24
C PHE A 226 14.40 6.91 -1.69
N GLY A 227 14.92 5.91 -2.41
CA GLY A 227 16.10 5.14 -2.02
C GLY A 227 15.83 3.99 -1.05
N ALA A 228 14.59 3.73 -0.68
CA ALA A 228 14.16 2.61 0.16
C ALA A 228 14.88 2.49 1.53
N GLY A 229 15.40 3.60 2.03
CA GLY A 229 16.25 3.70 3.23
C GLY A 229 15.54 4.27 4.45
N GLY A 230 14.20 4.20 4.48
CA GLY A 230 13.39 4.73 5.58
C GLY A 230 13.08 6.22 5.51
N THR A 231 13.30 6.89 4.37
CA THR A 231 12.71 8.23 4.10
C THR A 231 11.18 8.19 4.13
N PHE A 232 10.62 7.10 3.60
CA PHE A 232 9.23 6.74 3.79
C PHE A 232 9.19 5.47 4.64
N HIS A 233 8.75 5.60 5.89
CA HIS A 233 8.85 4.54 6.90
C HIS A 233 7.66 3.60 6.92
N GLY A 234 7.93 2.30 7.06
CA GLY A 234 6.94 1.22 7.10
C GLY A 234 6.52 0.71 5.72
N SER A 235 5.84 -0.44 5.65
CA SER A 235 5.52 -1.15 4.40
C SER A 235 4.07 -1.69 4.41
N PRO A 236 3.40 -1.85 3.24
CA PRO A 236 2.06 -2.44 3.17
C PRO A 236 2.00 -3.87 3.73
N PHE A 237 3.11 -4.60 3.65
CA PHE A 237 3.27 -5.91 4.26
C PHE A 237 4.74 -6.21 4.49
N HIS A 238 5.02 -7.24 5.28
CA HIS A 238 6.34 -7.82 5.38
C HIS A 238 6.22 -9.32 5.57
N ARG A 239 7.14 -10.09 4.96
CA ARG A 239 7.14 -11.56 5.00
C ARG A 239 7.18 -12.09 6.43
N LEU A 240 7.80 -11.34 7.35
CA LEU A 240 7.90 -11.66 8.78
C LEU A 240 6.78 -11.05 9.65
N GLY A 241 5.76 -10.42 9.08
CA GLY A 241 4.60 -9.89 9.83
C GLY A 241 4.72 -8.42 10.25
N VAL A 242 3.71 -7.96 11.00
CA VAL A 242 3.51 -6.54 11.32
C VAL A 242 4.67 -5.89 12.08
N GLU A 243 5.36 -6.64 12.95
CA GLU A 243 6.51 -6.15 13.72
C GLU A 243 7.65 -5.66 12.82
N HIS A 244 7.71 -6.14 11.58
CA HIS A 244 8.70 -5.77 10.57
C HIS A 244 8.14 -4.86 9.48
N ALA A 245 6.83 -4.91 9.25
CA ALA A 245 6.18 -4.02 8.30
C ALA A 245 6.01 -2.61 8.87
N LEU A 246 5.72 -2.49 10.17
CA LEU A 246 5.46 -1.23 10.86
C LEU A 246 6.31 -1.11 12.15
N PRO A 247 7.65 -1.27 12.08
CA PRO A 247 8.51 -1.23 13.26
C PRO A 247 8.64 0.21 13.80
N ASP A 248 9.32 0.38 14.94
CA ASP A 248 9.77 1.70 15.39
C ASP A 248 10.59 2.42 14.29
N CYS A 249 10.32 3.70 14.08
CA CYS A 249 10.97 4.48 13.03
C CYS A 249 12.26 5.18 13.47
N SER A 250 12.63 5.16 14.76
CA SER A 250 13.85 5.80 15.27
C SER A 250 15.15 5.34 14.61
N PRO A 251 15.30 4.10 14.08
CA PRO A 251 16.49 3.75 13.30
C PRO A 251 16.66 4.57 12.02
N PHE A 252 15.58 5.14 11.48
CA PHE A 252 15.57 5.88 10.21
C PHE A 252 15.27 7.37 10.40
N HIS A 253 14.27 7.70 11.21
CA HIS A 253 13.86 9.06 11.52
C HIS A 253 14.58 9.63 12.75
N GLY A 254 15.46 8.85 13.40
CA GLY A 254 16.18 9.28 14.59
C GLY A 254 15.27 9.45 15.82
N GLU A 255 15.88 9.70 16.98
CA GLU A 255 15.14 10.07 18.19
C GLU A 255 14.30 11.32 17.94
N GLU A 256 13.07 11.33 18.49
CA GLU A 256 12.10 12.43 18.36
C GLU A 256 11.71 12.77 16.91
N GLY A 257 11.96 11.86 15.96
CA GLY A 257 11.68 12.06 14.54
C GLY A 257 12.63 13.05 13.85
N ARG A 258 13.71 13.46 14.52
CA ARG A 258 14.52 14.61 14.08
C ARG A 258 15.29 14.41 12.78
N SER A 259 15.48 13.18 12.33
CA SER A 259 16.07 12.89 11.02
C SER A 259 15.02 12.85 9.90
N ASP A 260 13.72 12.91 10.19
CA ASP A 260 12.65 13.03 9.17
C ASP A 260 12.60 14.44 8.56
N VAL A 261 13.72 14.85 7.95
CA VAL A 261 13.89 16.16 7.34
C VAL A 261 12.85 16.36 6.22
N LEU A 262 12.55 15.31 5.45
CA LEU A 262 11.55 15.39 4.39
C LEU A 262 10.16 15.64 4.97
N GLY A 263 9.71 14.82 5.92
CA GLY A 263 8.40 14.94 6.55
C GLY A 263 8.22 16.31 7.20
N TYR A 264 9.21 16.74 7.97
CA TYR A 264 9.19 18.04 8.64
C TYR A 264 8.89 19.21 7.68
N PHE A 265 9.57 19.29 6.53
CA PHE A 265 9.35 20.38 5.56
C PHE A 265 8.10 20.20 4.69
N TYR A 266 7.56 18.97 4.57
CA TYR A 266 6.32 18.71 3.83
C TYR A 266 5.05 18.91 4.67
N ASN A 267 5.11 18.76 5.99
CA ASN A 267 3.93 18.73 6.87
C ASN A 267 3.28 20.11 7.14
N GLY A 268 3.68 21.14 6.38
CA GLY A 268 2.92 22.40 6.22
C GLY A 268 3.38 23.58 7.07
N ASP A 269 4.56 23.50 7.71
CA ASP A 269 5.18 24.65 8.36
C ASP A 269 5.78 25.62 7.33
N GLU A 270 5.79 26.92 7.66
CA GLU A 270 6.40 27.93 6.79
C GLU A 270 7.90 27.64 6.63
N PHE A 271 8.40 27.63 5.40
CA PHE A 271 9.79 27.30 5.12
C PHE A 271 10.73 28.33 5.78
N ASP A 272 11.47 27.88 6.80
CA ASP A 272 12.49 28.68 7.48
C ASP A 272 13.89 28.33 6.98
N ILE A 273 14.58 29.31 6.41
CA ILE A 273 15.91 29.13 5.83
C ILE A 273 16.96 28.76 6.88
N GLY A 274 16.82 29.21 8.13
CA GLY A 274 17.73 28.87 9.23
C GLY A 274 17.59 27.41 9.65
N LYS A 275 16.35 26.93 9.81
CA LYS A 275 16.06 25.52 10.07
C LYS A 275 16.52 24.63 8.91
N ALA A 276 16.26 25.02 7.67
CA ALA A 276 16.73 24.31 6.48
C ALA A 276 18.27 24.25 6.44
N THR A 277 18.95 25.36 6.72
CA THR A 277 20.42 25.40 6.79
C THR A 277 20.95 24.45 7.87
N SER A 278 20.33 24.43 9.05
CA SER A 278 20.70 23.50 10.12
C SER A 278 20.54 22.05 9.66
N ALA A 279 19.39 21.70 9.11
CA ALA A 279 19.10 20.34 8.63
C ALA A 279 20.05 19.89 7.52
N LEU A 280 20.42 20.79 6.60
CA LEU A 280 21.40 20.53 5.55
C LEU A 280 22.80 20.19 6.09
N ILE A 281 23.17 20.72 7.26
CA ILE A 281 24.48 20.49 7.88
C ILE A 281 24.48 19.25 8.77
N SER A 282 23.43 19.08 9.59
CA SER A 282 23.36 18.04 10.62
C SER A 282 22.67 16.76 10.15
N GLY A 283 21.94 16.79 9.04
CA GLY A 283 20.99 15.75 8.65
C GLY A 283 19.78 15.65 9.58
N ARG A 284 19.57 16.65 10.45
CA ARG A 284 18.53 16.62 11.49
C ARG A 284 17.90 17.99 11.72
N VAL A 285 16.59 18.02 11.93
CA VAL A 285 15.87 19.23 12.35
C VAL A 285 16.21 19.58 13.81
N PRO A 286 16.17 20.88 14.18
CA PRO A 286 16.63 21.33 15.49
C PRO A 286 15.66 21.01 16.64
N GLU A 287 14.41 20.68 16.33
CA GLU A 287 13.33 20.50 17.30
C GLU A 287 12.66 19.13 17.17
N PHE A 288 11.88 18.76 18.19
CA PHE A 288 11.02 17.57 18.16
C PHE A 288 10.09 17.62 16.95
N ASP A 289 10.00 16.52 16.21
CA ASP A 289 9.06 16.37 15.10
C ASP A 289 7.93 15.40 15.48
N HIS A 290 8.26 14.16 15.85
CA HIS A 290 7.26 13.17 16.25
C HIS A 290 7.79 12.02 17.12
N GLU A 291 6.86 11.33 17.81
CA GLU A 291 7.14 10.05 18.46
C GLU A 291 7.36 8.94 17.43
N THR A 292 8.28 8.02 17.72
CA THR A 292 8.77 7.06 16.72
C THR A 292 8.14 5.66 16.81
N ALA A 293 7.50 5.36 17.94
CA ALA A 293 7.02 4.01 18.22
C ALA A 293 5.98 3.53 17.20
N GLY A 294 6.33 2.48 16.46
CA GLY A 294 5.44 1.73 15.58
C GLY A 294 4.66 0.65 16.34
N TYR A 295 4.43 -0.50 15.70
CA TYR A 295 3.75 -1.64 16.33
C TYR A 295 4.45 -2.08 17.63
N PRO A 296 3.70 -2.40 18.71
CA PRO A 296 2.23 -2.36 18.83
C PRO A 296 1.68 -1.03 19.36
N LYS A 297 2.52 -0.03 19.63
CA LYS A 297 2.15 1.18 20.40
C LYS A 297 1.55 2.29 19.55
N PHE A 298 2.13 2.58 18.38
CA PHE A 298 1.68 3.62 17.45
C PHE A 298 1.43 4.99 18.09
N THR A 299 2.35 5.47 18.92
CA THR A 299 2.14 6.65 19.77
C THR A 299 1.73 7.91 19.00
N HIS A 300 2.22 8.07 17.76
CA HIS A 300 1.92 9.25 16.93
C HIS A 300 1.53 8.94 15.48
N TRP A 301 2.16 7.95 14.85
CA TRP A 301 1.87 7.55 13.47
C TRP A 301 1.19 6.17 13.44
N PRO A 302 0.49 5.78 12.36
CA PRO A 302 0.18 6.55 11.14
C PRO A 302 -0.73 7.76 11.43
N ARG A 303 -0.53 8.85 10.67
CA ARG A 303 -1.29 10.09 10.80
C ARG A 303 -1.41 10.80 9.46
N ALA A 304 -2.02 10.14 8.47
CA ALA A 304 -2.07 10.62 7.07
C ALA A 304 -2.58 12.07 6.90
N VAL A 305 -3.34 12.61 7.85
CA VAL A 305 -3.82 14.01 7.85
C VAL A 305 -2.69 15.04 8.02
N LYS A 306 -1.56 14.63 8.61
CA LYS A 306 -0.45 15.53 8.96
C LYS A 306 0.95 14.98 8.67
N ASN A 307 1.18 13.68 8.71
CA ASN A 307 2.51 13.07 8.56
C ASN A 307 2.60 12.37 7.20
N SER A 308 3.46 12.90 6.35
CA SER A 308 3.54 12.52 4.93
C SER A 308 4.45 11.31 4.66
N THR A 309 5.31 10.94 5.61
CA THR A 309 6.48 10.03 5.45
C THR A 309 6.31 8.68 6.15
N HIS A 310 5.09 8.32 6.57
CA HIS A 310 4.82 7.05 7.25
C HIS A 310 3.77 6.26 6.49
N GLN A 311 3.89 4.94 6.53
CA GLN A 311 2.95 4.00 5.92
C GLN A 311 1.54 4.13 6.49
N THR A 312 0.55 4.32 5.60
CA THR A 312 -0.87 4.48 5.95
C THR A 312 -1.79 3.46 5.27
N GLN A 313 -1.19 2.45 4.63
CA GLN A 313 -1.85 1.46 3.78
C GLN A 313 -1.33 0.02 4.01
N TYR A 314 -1.13 -0.38 5.27
CA TYR A 314 -0.90 -1.77 5.64
C TYR A 314 -2.04 -2.70 5.16
N TYR A 315 -1.73 -3.94 4.79
CA TYR A 315 -2.66 -4.83 4.10
C TYR A 315 -3.93 -5.11 4.89
N ARG A 316 -3.87 -5.15 6.24
CA ARG A 316 -5.06 -5.29 7.12
C ARG A 316 -5.94 -4.03 7.12
N TRP A 317 -5.36 -2.86 6.91
CA TRP A 317 -6.13 -1.62 6.71
C TRP A 317 -6.78 -1.60 5.33
N ILE A 318 -6.08 -2.06 4.29
CA ILE A 318 -6.68 -2.24 2.96
C ILE A 318 -7.81 -3.28 3.02
N GLU A 319 -7.61 -4.40 3.72
CA GLU A 319 -8.64 -5.43 3.95
C GLU A 319 -9.88 -4.82 4.60
N ARG A 320 -9.71 -3.96 5.61
CA ARG A 320 -10.82 -3.26 6.26
C ARG A 320 -11.57 -2.35 5.28
N ALA A 321 -10.86 -1.57 4.47
CA ALA A 321 -11.47 -0.72 3.45
C ALA A 321 -12.19 -1.55 2.38
N TYR A 322 -11.61 -2.69 1.98
CA TYR A 322 -12.21 -3.69 1.11
C TYR A 322 -13.52 -4.21 1.71
N LEU A 323 -13.54 -4.69 2.95
CA LEU A 323 -14.76 -5.12 3.62
C LEU A 323 -15.81 -3.99 3.70
N GLY A 324 -15.38 -2.74 3.83
CA GLY A 324 -16.26 -1.57 3.82
C GLY A 324 -16.78 -1.12 2.44
N GLY A 325 -16.27 -1.67 1.33
CA GLY A 325 -16.78 -1.43 -0.02
C GLY A 325 -15.76 -0.97 -1.07
N LEU A 326 -14.47 -0.88 -0.74
CA LEU A 326 -13.41 -0.65 -1.73
C LEU A 326 -13.32 -1.86 -2.67
N ARG A 327 -13.38 -1.62 -3.99
CA ARG A 327 -13.36 -2.70 -5.01
C ARG A 327 -12.37 -2.45 -6.13
N LEU A 328 -11.92 -1.23 -6.33
CA LEU A 328 -10.81 -0.92 -7.22
C LEU A 328 -9.82 0.00 -6.51
N LEU A 329 -8.52 -0.29 -6.62
CA LEU A 329 -7.43 0.57 -6.16
C LEU A 329 -6.44 0.73 -7.31
N VAL A 330 -5.97 1.94 -7.56
CA VAL A 330 -4.87 2.18 -8.52
C VAL A 330 -3.61 2.44 -7.72
N GLN A 331 -2.64 1.53 -7.85
CA GLN A 331 -1.34 1.63 -7.20
C GLN A 331 -0.35 2.30 -8.15
N HIS A 332 0.01 3.53 -7.85
CA HIS A 332 1.04 4.28 -8.57
C HIS A 332 2.40 4.06 -7.90
N ALA A 333 3.35 3.51 -8.65
CA ALA A 333 4.74 3.50 -8.23
C ALA A 333 5.30 4.93 -8.23
N THR A 334 5.96 5.34 -7.15
CA THR A 334 6.38 6.74 -6.95
C THR A 334 7.75 6.87 -6.30
N SER A 335 8.52 7.82 -6.80
CA SER A 335 9.82 8.18 -6.23
C SER A 335 10.22 9.57 -6.69
N ASN A 336 11.21 10.15 -6.02
CA ASN A 336 11.83 11.39 -6.42
C ASN A 336 13.35 11.32 -6.22
N GLN A 337 14.10 11.36 -7.33
CA GLN A 337 15.53 11.18 -7.34
C GLN A 337 16.26 12.27 -6.54
N VAL A 338 15.91 13.54 -6.74
CA VAL A 338 16.60 14.66 -6.09
C VAL A 338 16.37 14.64 -4.58
N LEU A 339 15.15 14.31 -4.14
CA LEU A 339 14.86 14.18 -2.71
C LEU A 339 15.63 13.00 -2.09
N CYS A 340 15.70 11.85 -2.77
CA CYS A 340 16.53 10.72 -2.35
C CYS A 340 18.01 11.10 -2.21
N GLU A 341 18.58 11.73 -3.25
CA GLU A 341 19.97 12.16 -3.29
C GLU A 341 20.27 13.18 -2.19
N LEU A 342 19.33 14.08 -1.91
CA LEU A 342 19.45 15.06 -0.82
C LEU A 342 19.49 14.36 0.54
N MET A 343 18.51 13.50 0.86
CA MET A 343 18.42 12.80 2.15
C MET A 343 19.66 11.95 2.42
N ASN A 344 20.14 11.22 1.38
CA ASN A 344 21.36 10.45 1.48
C ASN A 344 22.60 11.35 1.62
N GLY A 345 22.70 12.42 0.85
CA GLY A 345 23.85 13.32 0.84
C GLY A 345 24.05 14.12 2.13
N ILE A 346 22.96 14.51 2.80
CA ILE A 346 23.00 15.15 4.13
C ILE A 346 23.07 14.14 5.27
N ARG A 347 23.04 12.84 4.96
CA ARG A 347 23.10 11.72 5.92
C ARG A 347 21.92 11.70 6.91
N ALA A 348 20.76 12.21 6.48
CA ALA A 348 19.53 12.10 7.27
C ALA A 348 19.03 10.65 7.26
N GLN A 349 19.10 9.98 6.11
CA GLN A 349 18.78 8.56 5.93
C GLN A 349 19.82 7.90 5.03
N GLN A 350 20.15 6.64 5.31
CA GLN A 350 21.00 5.84 4.44
C GLN A 350 20.14 5.10 3.43
N LYS A 351 20.36 5.36 2.14
CA LYS A 351 19.64 4.64 1.07
C LYS A 351 19.97 3.13 1.09
N ARG A 352 18.97 2.32 0.76
CA ARG A 352 19.07 0.87 0.56
C ARG A 352 19.12 0.49 -0.92
N LEU A 353 18.40 1.24 -1.74
CA LEU A 353 18.34 1.12 -3.20
C LEU A 353 18.92 2.37 -3.87
N SER A 354 19.13 2.27 -5.18
CA SER A 354 19.45 3.42 -6.04
C SER A 354 18.40 4.54 -5.88
N CYS A 355 18.83 5.79 -6.09
CA CYS A 355 17.90 6.93 -6.18
C CYS A 355 17.23 7.05 -7.55
N ASN A 356 17.53 6.15 -8.51
CA ASN A 356 16.86 6.12 -9.80
C ASN A 356 15.36 5.81 -9.61
N GLU A 357 14.51 6.65 -10.18
CA GLU A 357 13.05 6.56 -10.02
C GLU A 357 12.44 5.34 -10.73
N MET A 358 13.00 4.90 -11.86
CA MET A 358 12.51 3.72 -12.58
C MET A 358 12.95 2.41 -11.93
N GLU A 359 14.14 2.35 -11.31
CA GLU A 359 14.54 1.21 -10.48
C GLU A 359 13.61 1.03 -9.28
N ALA A 360 13.26 2.14 -8.60
CA ALA A 360 12.25 2.12 -7.54
C ALA A 360 10.88 1.68 -8.08
N ALA A 361 10.45 2.23 -9.22
CA ALA A 361 9.14 1.89 -9.78
C ALA A 361 9.01 0.40 -10.14
N GLU A 362 10.05 -0.21 -10.70
CA GLU A 362 10.09 -1.64 -10.95
C GLU A 362 9.96 -2.46 -9.67
N ARG A 363 10.65 -2.03 -8.61
CA ARG A 363 10.56 -2.69 -7.30
C ARG A 363 9.16 -2.60 -6.71
N GLU A 364 8.53 -1.44 -6.77
CA GLU A 364 7.16 -1.26 -6.28
C GLU A 364 6.14 -2.12 -7.05
N ILE A 365 6.34 -2.31 -8.36
CA ILE A 365 5.54 -3.23 -9.17
C ILE A 365 5.73 -4.68 -8.71
N ASP A 366 6.98 -5.13 -8.52
CA ASP A 366 7.28 -6.48 -8.01
C ASP A 366 6.65 -6.72 -6.64
N GLU A 367 6.72 -5.73 -5.75
CA GLU A 367 6.20 -5.83 -4.39
C GLU A 367 4.67 -5.79 -4.35
N THR A 368 4.02 -5.20 -5.36
CA THR A 368 2.56 -5.30 -5.51
C THR A 368 2.13 -6.73 -5.85
N TYR A 369 2.85 -7.43 -6.73
CA TYR A 369 2.60 -8.86 -6.98
C TYR A 369 3.00 -9.72 -5.77
N ALA A 370 4.04 -9.34 -5.03
CA ALA A 370 4.41 -10.03 -3.79
C ALA A 370 3.32 -9.89 -2.71
N LEU A 371 2.66 -8.74 -2.60
CA LEU A 371 1.50 -8.55 -1.72
C LEU A 371 0.31 -9.42 -2.14
N GLU A 372 0.00 -9.51 -3.44
CA GLU A 372 -1.02 -10.44 -3.94
C GLU A 372 -0.72 -11.88 -3.47
N ARG A 373 0.52 -12.34 -3.65
CA ARG A 373 0.96 -13.68 -3.22
C ARG A 373 0.93 -13.84 -1.70
N TYR A 374 1.28 -12.81 -0.95
CA TYR A 374 1.21 -12.81 0.51
C TYR A 374 -0.24 -12.97 0.98
N VAL A 375 -1.18 -12.20 0.42
CA VAL A 375 -2.62 -12.30 0.72
C VAL A 375 -3.17 -13.67 0.32
N ASP A 376 -2.73 -14.23 -0.81
CA ASP A 376 -3.05 -15.60 -1.23
C ASP A 376 -2.54 -16.64 -0.23
N ALA A 377 -1.31 -16.49 0.25
CA ALA A 377 -0.73 -17.40 1.23
C ALA A 377 -1.51 -17.39 2.56
N GLN A 378 -2.02 -16.22 2.99
CA GLN A 378 -2.91 -16.14 4.14
C GLN A 378 -4.31 -16.75 3.87
N SER A 379 -4.71 -16.84 2.60
CA SER A 379 -6.06 -17.24 2.17
C SER A 379 -6.13 -18.69 1.65
N GLY A 380 -5.10 -19.50 1.92
CA GLY A 380 -5.08 -20.93 1.58
C GLY A 380 -4.51 -21.26 0.20
N GLY A 381 -3.84 -20.32 -0.47
CA GLY A 381 -3.03 -20.59 -1.66
C GLY A 381 -3.27 -19.69 -2.86
N PRO A 382 -2.64 -20.00 -4.00
CA PRO A 382 -2.67 -19.16 -5.21
C PRO A 382 -4.09 -18.88 -5.69
N GLY A 383 -4.42 -17.63 -5.97
CA GLY A 383 -5.73 -17.19 -6.47
C GLY A 383 -6.88 -17.24 -5.44
N ARG A 384 -6.59 -17.57 -4.17
CA ARG A 384 -7.60 -17.70 -3.11
C ARG A 384 -7.88 -16.41 -2.32
N GLY A 385 -6.92 -15.50 -2.24
CA GLY A 385 -7.05 -14.19 -1.60
C GLY A 385 -8.01 -13.20 -2.26
N TRP A 386 -8.21 -12.07 -1.58
CA TRP A 386 -9.13 -11.00 -1.99
C TRP A 386 -8.45 -9.87 -2.78
N PHE A 387 -7.12 -9.76 -2.78
CA PHE A 387 -6.35 -8.72 -3.48
C PHE A 387 -5.90 -9.24 -4.85
N ARG A 388 -6.22 -8.53 -5.94
CA ARG A 388 -5.89 -8.98 -7.31
C ARG A 388 -5.29 -7.89 -8.19
N VAL A 389 -4.08 -8.09 -8.67
CA VAL A 389 -3.50 -7.26 -9.72
C VAL A 389 -4.18 -7.59 -11.06
N VAL A 390 -4.66 -6.57 -11.77
CA VAL A 390 -5.38 -6.72 -13.03
C VAL A 390 -4.79 -5.86 -14.13
N THR A 391 -4.77 -6.40 -15.34
CA THR A 391 -4.08 -5.81 -16.50
C THR A 391 -5.01 -5.55 -17.68
N SER A 392 -6.33 -5.69 -17.50
CA SER A 392 -7.35 -5.28 -18.47
C SER A 392 -8.65 -4.92 -17.78
N ALA A 393 -9.47 -4.10 -18.43
CA ALA A 393 -10.77 -3.70 -17.90
C ALA A 393 -11.71 -4.92 -17.74
N ALA A 394 -11.63 -5.88 -18.67
CA ALA A 394 -12.36 -7.15 -18.59
C ALA A 394 -11.98 -7.95 -17.33
N LYS A 395 -10.68 -8.03 -16.99
CA LYS A 395 -10.24 -8.74 -15.80
C LYS A 395 -10.64 -8.01 -14.52
N ALA A 396 -10.57 -6.68 -14.50
CA ALA A 396 -11.07 -5.86 -13.39
C ALA A 396 -12.57 -6.15 -13.13
N ARG A 397 -13.39 -6.18 -14.19
CA ARG A 397 -14.82 -6.49 -14.10
C ARG A 397 -15.09 -7.89 -13.56
N GLU A 398 -14.30 -8.88 -13.98
CA GLU A 398 -14.40 -10.26 -13.48
C GLU A 398 -14.06 -10.34 -11.98
N VAL A 399 -12.92 -9.78 -11.58
CA VAL A 399 -12.43 -9.80 -10.20
C VAL A 399 -13.40 -9.10 -9.25
N ILE A 400 -13.88 -7.91 -9.61
CA ILE A 400 -14.85 -7.16 -8.79
C ILE A 400 -16.18 -7.94 -8.72
N GLY A 401 -16.59 -8.56 -9.83
CA GLY A 401 -17.78 -9.41 -9.87
C GLY A 401 -17.71 -10.64 -8.95
N GLN A 402 -16.49 -11.14 -8.66
CA GLN A 402 -16.22 -12.19 -7.67
C GLN A 402 -16.18 -11.67 -6.24
N GLY A 403 -16.42 -10.37 -6.03
CA GLY A 403 -16.35 -9.73 -4.72
C GLY A 403 -14.93 -9.49 -4.23
N LYS A 404 -13.92 -9.49 -5.11
CA LYS A 404 -12.50 -9.22 -4.77
C LYS A 404 -12.13 -7.76 -5.06
N LEU A 405 -11.00 -7.31 -4.51
CA LEU A 405 -10.38 -6.02 -4.83
C LEU A 405 -9.54 -6.15 -6.11
N ALA A 406 -9.86 -5.36 -7.13
CA ALA A 406 -9.02 -5.19 -8.31
C ALA A 406 -7.99 -4.08 -8.08
N VAL A 407 -6.74 -4.34 -8.47
CA VAL A 407 -5.60 -3.45 -8.28
C VAL A 407 -4.96 -3.18 -9.63
N VAL A 408 -4.94 -1.91 -10.04
CA VAL A 408 -4.40 -1.47 -11.33
C VAL A 408 -3.04 -0.84 -11.08
N LEU A 409 -2.04 -1.18 -11.90
CA LEU A 409 -0.68 -0.64 -11.77
C LEU A 409 -0.54 0.66 -12.57
N GLY A 410 0.01 1.69 -11.93
CA GLY A 410 0.38 2.96 -12.51
C GLY A 410 1.81 3.39 -12.15
N ILE A 411 2.33 4.42 -12.82
CA ILE A 411 3.61 5.07 -12.46
C ILE A 411 3.40 6.58 -12.41
N GLU A 412 3.90 7.18 -11.34
CA GLU A 412 3.98 8.62 -11.14
C GLU A 412 5.37 9.02 -10.65
N THR A 413 6.22 9.40 -11.61
CA THR A 413 7.60 9.79 -11.34
C THR A 413 7.95 11.04 -12.15
N SER A 414 8.99 11.78 -11.73
CA SER A 414 9.40 12.99 -12.45
C SER A 414 10.20 12.65 -13.69
N ASN A 415 11.06 11.63 -13.59
CA ASN A 415 11.97 11.19 -14.63
C ASN A 415 11.52 9.84 -15.22
N LEU A 416 10.24 9.79 -15.64
CA LEU A 416 9.65 8.62 -16.29
C LEU A 416 10.58 8.09 -17.40
N PHE A 417 10.80 6.78 -17.40
CA PHE A 417 11.65 6.09 -18.38
C PHE A 417 13.10 6.58 -18.41
N ASP A 418 13.63 7.13 -17.33
CA ASP A 418 14.95 7.78 -17.30
C ASP A 418 15.13 8.84 -18.39
N CYS A 419 14.02 9.39 -18.89
CA CYS A 419 14.04 10.37 -19.97
C CYS A 419 14.21 11.77 -19.37
N PHE A 420 15.40 11.99 -18.82
CA PHE A 420 15.85 13.29 -18.31
C PHE A 420 15.83 14.34 -19.41
N LEU A 421 15.60 15.60 -19.03
CA LEU A 421 15.68 16.72 -19.97
C LEU A 421 17.11 16.84 -20.57
N PRO A 422 18.18 16.95 -19.76
CA PRO A 422 19.55 16.78 -20.26
C PRO A 422 19.95 15.30 -20.31
N ALA A 423 20.83 14.93 -21.25
CA ALA A 423 21.49 13.64 -21.21
C ALA A 423 22.39 13.53 -19.97
N ARG A 424 22.45 12.34 -19.34
CA ARG A 424 23.27 12.06 -18.16
C ARG A 424 24.20 10.86 -18.41
N PRO A 425 25.29 10.71 -17.64
CA PRO A 425 26.11 9.49 -17.70
C PRO A 425 25.25 8.23 -17.49
N GLY A 426 25.29 7.30 -18.43
CA GLY A 426 24.46 6.07 -18.41
C GLY A 426 23.03 6.24 -18.95
N TYR A 427 22.56 7.49 -19.14
CA TYR A 427 21.19 7.79 -19.58
C TYR A 427 21.23 8.78 -20.76
N PRO A 428 21.39 8.28 -22.00
CA PRO A 428 21.39 9.12 -23.19
C PRO A 428 20.03 9.80 -23.37
N LYS A 429 20.00 10.89 -24.16
CA LYS A 429 18.75 11.57 -24.51
C LYS A 429 17.79 10.58 -25.15
N CYS A 430 16.58 10.49 -24.61
CA CYS A 430 15.55 9.62 -25.17
C CYS A 430 15.11 10.07 -26.57
N ASP A 431 14.70 9.09 -27.36
CA ASP A 431 14.09 9.26 -28.67
C ASP A 431 12.80 8.44 -28.75
N ALA A 432 12.07 8.54 -29.86
CA ALA A 432 10.79 7.86 -29.99
C ALA A 432 10.92 6.33 -29.95
N ALA A 433 12.06 5.76 -30.36
CA ALA A 433 12.25 4.32 -30.37
C ALA A 433 12.53 3.76 -28.98
N SER A 434 13.39 4.43 -28.20
CA SER A 434 13.66 4.08 -26.82
C SER A 434 12.43 4.27 -25.92
N VAL A 435 11.65 5.34 -26.12
CA VAL A 435 10.39 5.54 -25.40
C VAL A 435 9.39 4.43 -25.69
N ARG A 436 9.22 4.01 -26.96
CA ARG A 436 8.34 2.87 -27.31
C ARG A 436 8.80 1.59 -26.63
N ALA A 437 10.10 1.27 -26.67
CA ALA A 437 10.62 0.07 -26.03
C ALA A 437 10.41 0.07 -24.51
N LYS A 438 10.63 1.20 -23.84
CA LYS A 438 10.40 1.35 -22.39
C LYS A 438 8.91 1.26 -22.04
N LEU A 439 8.04 1.85 -22.87
CA LEU A 439 6.59 1.72 -22.74
C LEU A 439 6.10 0.27 -22.92
N ASP A 440 6.63 -0.46 -23.92
CA ASP A 440 6.30 -1.87 -24.14
C ASP A 440 6.71 -2.75 -22.96
N HIS A 441 7.90 -2.47 -22.39
CA HIS A 441 8.41 -3.17 -21.22
C HIS A 441 7.49 -3.03 -20.00
N ILE A 442 7.14 -1.80 -19.59
CA ILE A 442 6.26 -1.61 -18.43
C ILE A 442 4.81 -2.08 -18.70
N TYR A 443 4.34 -2.01 -19.96
CA TYR A 443 3.04 -2.54 -20.34
C TYR A 443 3.02 -4.07 -20.20
N ALA A 444 4.10 -4.76 -20.58
CA ALA A 444 4.25 -6.21 -20.38
C ALA A 444 4.31 -6.59 -18.88
N ARG A 445 4.84 -5.71 -18.03
CA ARG A 445 4.84 -5.86 -16.56
C ARG A 445 3.46 -5.62 -15.93
N GLY A 446 2.49 -5.13 -16.70
CA GLY A 446 1.10 -4.96 -16.28
C GLY A 446 0.68 -3.51 -16.00
N VAL A 447 1.57 -2.53 -16.19
CA VAL A 447 1.25 -1.10 -15.99
C VAL A 447 0.24 -0.62 -17.03
N ARG A 448 -0.77 0.13 -16.59
CA ARG A 448 -1.89 0.61 -17.42
C ARG A 448 -2.17 2.09 -17.28
N VAL A 449 -1.61 2.74 -16.28
CA VAL A 449 -1.82 4.17 -15.98
C VAL A 449 -0.47 4.86 -15.91
N LEU A 450 -0.32 6.04 -16.53
CA LEU A 450 0.92 6.81 -16.43
C LEU A 450 0.67 8.31 -16.30
N PHE A 451 1.49 8.93 -15.45
CA PHE A 451 1.79 10.35 -15.49
C PHE A 451 3.02 10.58 -16.38
N PRO A 452 2.90 11.29 -17.52
CA PRO A 452 4.07 11.61 -18.35
C PRO A 452 5.05 12.59 -17.68
N VAL A 453 4.59 13.33 -16.69
CA VAL A 453 5.39 14.28 -15.91
C VAL A 453 4.82 14.39 -14.50
N HIS A 454 5.69 14.70 -13.55
CA HIS A 454 5.32 14.97 -12.15
C HIS A 454 5.96 16.31 -11.72
N LYS A 455 6.78 16.32 -10.67
CA LYS A 455 7.35 17.56 -10.09
C LYS A 455 8.39 18.26 -10.96
N PHE A 456 9.25 17.52 -11.68
CA PHE A 456 10.41 18.12 -12.35
C PHE A 456 10.32 18.09 -13.88
N ASP A 457 11.08 19.00 -14.48
CA ASP A 457 11.32 19.04 -15.93
C ASP A 457 11.94 17.72 -16.40
N ASN A 458 11.34 17.13 -17.43
CA ASN A 458 11.84 15.93 -18.10
C ASN A 458 11.79 16.09 -19.64
N ALA A 459 12.14 15.04 -20.38
CA ALA A 459 12.16 15.09 -21.85
C ALA A 459 10.76 15.21 -22.49
N PHE A 460 9.68 14.92 -21.75
CA PHE A 460 8.30 14.92 -22.24
C PHE A 460 7.59 16.27 -22.02
N SER A 461 7.82 16.90 -20.87
CA SER A 461 7.15 18.15 -20.47
C SER A 461 7.99 18.90 -19.44
N ALA A 462 7.80 20.22 -19.36
CA ALA A 462 8.13 20.98 -18.15
C ALA A 462 7.39 20.37 -16.94
N GLY A 463 8.00 20.47 -15.75
CA GLY A 463 7.42 19.97 -14.49
C GLY A 463 6.14 20.71 -14.11
N ASP A 464 5.40 20.18 -13.13
CA ASP A 464 4.06 20.66 -12.72
C ASP A 464 3.98 22.14 -12.29
N GLY A 465 5.12 22.78 -12.09
CA GLY A 465 5.22 24.18 -11.72
C GLY A 465 5.10 24.41 -10.22
N HIS A 466 5.10 23.37 -9.38
CA HIS A 466 5.09 23.58 -7.94
C HIS A 466 6.30 24.41 -7.48
N ARG A 467 6.08 25.26 -6.47
CA ARG A 467 7.02 26.28 -6.00
C ARG A 467 7.81 25.79 -4.78
N GLY A 468 8.59 26.69 -4.17
CA GLY A 468 9.36 26.37 -2.97
C GLY A 468 10.50 25.39 -3.27
N PHE A 469 10.75 24.45 -2.36
CA PHE A 469 11.85 23.49 -2.54
C PHE A 469 11.68 22.59 -3.78
N ILE A 470 10.47 22.43 -4.34
CA ILE A 470 10.28 21.72 -5.62
C ILE A 470 10.84 22.50 -6.81
N GLU A 471 10.73 23.83 -6.81
CA GLU A 471 11.39 24.69 -7.80
C GLU A 471 12.91 24.43 -7.78
N LEU A 472 13.51 24.40 -6.58
CA LEU A 472 14.93 24.08 -6.39
C LEU A 472 15.26 22.65 -6.83
N GLY A 473 14.37 21.69 -6.55
CA GLY A 473 14.51 20.31 -7.00
C GLY A 473 14.55 20.19 -8.53
N SER A 474 13.69 20.92 -9.24
CA SER A 474 13.70 20.96 -10.72
C SER A 474 14.97 21.61 -11.27
N PHE A 475 15.47 22.67 -10.63
CA PHE A 475 16.76 23.29 -10.95
C PHE A 475 17.93 22.30 -10.84
N ILE A 476 17.97 21.51 -9.76
CA ILE A 476 18.98 20.47 -9.56
C ILE A 476 18.81 19.33 -10.58
N ASN A 477 17.58 18.87 -10.80
CA ASN A 477 17.28 17.76 -11.71
C ASN A 477 17.67 18.10 -13.16
N SER A 478 17.24 19.26 -13.65
CA SER A 478 17.46 19.64 -15.04
C SER A 478 18.85 20.23 -15.28
N GLY A 479 19.47 20.84 -14.25
CA GLY A 479 20.64 21.71 -14.41
C GLY A 479 20.31 23.03 -15.11
N HIS A 480 19.04 23.31 -15.39
CA HIS A 480 18.57 24.58 -15.94
C HIS A 480 18.05 25.48 -14.84
N TYR A 481 18.25 26.79 -15.04
CA TYR A 481 17.51 27.83 -14.33
C TYR A 481 15.99 27.67 -14.50
N SER A 482 15.21 28.07 -13.48
CA SER A 482 13.75 28.06 -13.51
C SER A 482 13.21 28.79 -14.74
N ASN A 483 12.13 28.28 -15.33
CA ASN A 483 11.60 28.72 -16.62
C ASN A 483 10.17 29.27 -16.52
N PHE A 484 9.94 30.21 -15.60
CA PHE A 484 8.62 30.77 -15.36
C PHE A 484 8.39 32.11 -16.06
N THR A 485 7.23 32.26 -16.68
CA THR A 485 6.77 33.48 -17.36
C THR A 485 5.48 34.00 -16.73
N ASN A 486 5.19 35.29 -16.89
CA ASN A 486 3.92 35.90 -16.49
C ASN A 486 2.87 35.89 -17.62
N ASN A 487 3.19 35.27 -18.77
CA ASN A 487 2.24 35.07 -19.86
C ASN A 487 1.48 33.74 -19.68
N CYS A 488 0.47 33.79 -18.83
CA CYS A 488 -0.31 32.64 -18.39
C CYS A 488 -1.76 32.72 -18.83
N ASP A 489 -2.30 31.60 -19.31
CA ASP A 489 -3.74 31.47 -19.54
C ASP A 489 -4.43 31.12 -18.21
N ALA A 490 -5.15 32.08 -17.65
CA ALA A 490 -5.89 31.94 -16.40
C ALA A 490 -7.07 30.96 -16.51
N THR A 491 -7.53 30.64 -17.72
CA THR A 491 -8.68 29.73 -17.94
C THR A 491 -8.32 28.25 -17.82
N ILE A 492 -7.02 27.92 -17.84
CA ILE A 492 -6.52 26.55 -17.69
C ILE A 492 -6.37 26.19 -16.20
N PRO A 493 -7.10 25.17 -15.69
CA PRO A 493 -7.11 24.81 -14.29
C PRO A 493 -5.95 23.87 -13.93
N ALA A 494 -4.71 24.37 -13.94
CA ALA A 494 -3.55 23.65 -13.44
C ALA A 494 -3.21 24.14 -12.01
N PRO A 495 -3.45 23.34 -10.95
CA PRO A 495 -3.42 23.83 -9.57
C PRO A 495 -2.02 24.21 -9.06
N PHE A 496 -0.98 23.55 -9.57
CA PHE A 496 0.41 23.77 -9.16
C PHE A 496 1.11 24.88 -9.95
N ASP A 497 0.71 25.12 -11.19
CA ASP A 497 1.38 26.04 -12.11
C ASP A 497 0.79 27.46 -12.06
N ARG A 498 0.98 28.15 -10.93
CA ARG A 498 0.43 29.50 -10.68
C ARG A 498 1.20 30.26 -9.61
N GLY A 499 0.97 31.57 -9.55
CA GLY A 499 1.44 32.43 -8.45
C GLY A 499 2.94 32.74 -8.48
N ASP A 500 3.43 33.29 -7.35
CA ASP A 500 4.78 33.83 -7.22
C ASP A 500 5.88 32.79 -7.54
N VAL A 501 7.03 33.26 -8.04
CA VAL A 501 8.25 32.45 -8.15
C VAL A 501 9.03 32.58 -6.84
N THR A 502 9.40 31.46 -6.21
CA THR A 502 10.06 31.48 -4.90
C THR A 502 11.48 32.00 -5.02
N PHE A 503 12.26 31.48 -5.99
CA PHE A 503 13.67 31.83 -6.13
C PHE A 503 13.90 32.72 -7.36
N GLY A 504 13.55 34.01 -7.24
CA GLY A 504 13.58 34.93 -8.38
C GLY A 504 14.94 35.10 -9.05
N GLY A 505 16.05 34.92 -8.31
CA GLY A 505 17.40 35.01 -8.86
C GLY A 505 17.81 33.87 -9.80
N ILE A 506 17.16 32.71 -9.68
CA ILE A 506 17.38 31.56 -10.56
C ILE A 506 16.29 31.43 -11.63
N ASN A 507 15.32 32.36 -11.72
CA ASN A 507 14.37 32.37 -12.83
C ASN A 507 14.98 33.06 -14.05
N ARG A 508 15.34 32.26 -15.05
CA ARG A 508 15.92 32.72 -16.32
C ARG A 508 15.19 32.02 -17.47
N PRO A 509 13.98 32.49 -17.83
CA PRO A 509 13.16 31.84 -18.83
C PRO A 509 13.92 31.67 -20.15
N ARG A 510 13.84 30.46 -20.70
CA ARG A 510 14.54 30.04 -21.91
C ARG A 510 13.56 29.90 -23.06
N GLU A 511 13.99 30.31 -24.26
CA GLU A 511 13.19 30.16 -25.48
C GLU A 511 13.13 28.69 -25.94
N VAL A 512 14.28 28.00 -25.91
CA VAL A 512 14.38 26.59 -26.27
C VAL A 512 14.40 25.75 -25.00
N TYR A 513 13.33 24.98 -24.80
CA TYR A 513 13.11 24.20 -23.58
C TYR A 513 14.22 23.17 -23.31
N ASP A 514 14.71 22.48 -24.33
CA ASP A 514 15.71 21.42 -24.24
C ASP A 514 17.12 21.87 -24.70
N ALA A 515 17.40 23.17 -24.58
CA ALA A 515 18.74 23.71 -24.77
C ALA A 515 19.76 23.02 -23.85
N PRO A 516 21.06 22.98 -24.20
CA PRO A 516 22.09 22.40 -23.34
C PRO A 516 22.03 22.97 -21.91
N SER A 517 22.09 22.09 -20.91
CA SER A 517 22.09 22.52 -19.51
C SER A 517 23.33 23.36 -19.20
N PRO A 518 23.17 24.56 -18.61
CA PRO A 518 24.31 25.39 -18.22
C PRO A 518 25.01 24.89 -16.95
N LEU A 519 24.36 24.03 -16.15
CA LEU A 519 24.88 23.56 -14.87
C LEU A 519 24.95 22.03 -14.82
N ASN A 520 25.84 21.53 -13.97
CA ASN A 520 26.04 20.09 -13.76
C ASN A 520 25.91 19.75 -12.28
N PHE A 521 24.82 19.06 -11.93
CA PHE A 521 24.53 18.59 -10.58
C PHE A 521 24.78 17.07 -10.38
N SER A 522 25.52 16.41 -11.29
CA SER A 522 25.83 14.97 -11.15
C SER A 522 26.57 14.59 -9.85
N GLY A 523 27.20 15.57 -9.17
CA GLY A 523 27.82 15.39 -7.86
C GLY A 523 26.91 15.69 -6.66
N PHE A 524 25.64 16.05 -6.89
CA PHE A 524 24.72 16.56 -5.87
C PHE A 524 24.59 15.61 -4.69
N GLU A 525 24.32 14.33 -4.93
CA GLU A 525 24.23 13.31 -3.88
C GLU A 525 25.46 13.29 -2.94
N LYS A 526 26.67 13.48 -3.48
CA LYS A 526 27.91 13.39 -2.69
C LYS A 526 28.18 14.65 -1.87
N ALA A 527 27.73 15.80 -2.35
CA ALA A 527 28.00 17.09 -1.72
C ALA A 527 26.85 18.10 -1.98
N PRO A 528 25.65 17.92 -1.40
CA PRO A 528 24.50 18.79 -1.68
C PRO A 528 24.79 20.27 -1.37
N VAL A 529 25.41 20.55 -0.23
CA VAL A 529 25.81 21.91 0.18
C VAL A 529 26.83 22.51 -0.78
N GLY A 530 27.86 21.74 -1.15
CA GLY A 530 28.90 22.18 -2.07
C GLY A 530 28.37 22.47 -3.47
N ALA A 531 27.37 21.71 -3.92
CA ALA A 531 26.71 21.90 -5.20
C ALA A 531 25.85 23.18 -5.23
N LEU A 532 25.21 23.55 -4.12
CA LEU A 532 24.34 24.72 -4.03
C LEU A 532 25.05 26.02 -3.63
N LEU A 533 26.21 25.93 -2.95
CA LEU A 533 26.96 27.09 -2.47
C LEU A 533 27.27 28.14 -3.57
N PRO A 534 27.66 27.78 -4.81
CA PRO A 534 27.90 28.75 -5.88
C PRO A 534 26.66 29.55 -6.30
N HIS A 535 25.46 29.07 -5.93
CA HIS A 535 24.18 29.65 -6.32
C HIS A 535 23.48 30.37 -5.16
N VAL A 536 24.09 30.41 -3.97
CA VAL A 536 23.46 30.96 -2.76
C VAL A 536 23.03 32.42 -2.92
N ASP A 537 23.81 33.23 -3.65
CA ASP A 537 23.48 34.63 -3.89
C ASP A 537 22.24 34.79 -4.79
N ASP A 538 22.07 33.90 -5.78
CA ASP A 538 20.87 33.87 -6.61
C ASP A 538 19.66 33.36 -5.82
N LEU A 539 19.84 32.34 -4.98
CA LEU A 539 18.77 31.78 -4.13
C LEU A 539 18.28 32.76 -3.06
N LYS A 540 19.11 33.71 -2.64
CA LYS A 540 18.76 34.77 -1.68
C LYS A 540 18.09 35.99 -2.32
N LYS A 541 18.06 36.08 -3.65
CA LYS A 541 17.38 37.19 -4.32
C LYS A 541 15.87 37.11 -4.07
N PRO A 542 15.16 38.26 -4.02
CA PRO A 542 13.73 38.28 -3.73
C PRO A 542 12.90 37.42 -4.69
N ALA A 543 11.82 36.87 -4.16
CA ALA A 543 10.77 36.21 -4.95
C ALA A 543 10.20 37.16 -6.03
N LEU A 544 9.81 36.60 -7.19
CA LEU A 544 9.10 37.37 -8.21
C LEU A 544 7.61 37.32 -7.90
N LYS A 545 7.00 38.49 -7.69
CA LYS A 545 5.59 38.63 -7.34
C LYS A 545 4.72 38.69 -8.59
N GLY A 546 3.64 37.91 -8.62
CA GLY A 546 2.68 37.92 -9.72
C GLY A 546 2.14 36.53 -10.05
N ASP A 547 1.36 36.44 -11.11
CA ASP A 547 0.88 35.16 -11.62
C ASP A 547 1.87 34.63 -12.65
N TYR A 548 2.77 33.76 -12.20
CA TYR A 548 3.74 33.08 -13.06
C TYR A 548 3.29 31.65 -13.34
N CYS A 549 3.70 31.12 -14.49
CA CYS A 549 3.49 29.74 -14.91
C CYS A 549 4.66 29.27 -15.76
N GLN A 550 4.74 27.98 -16.03
CA GLN A 550 5.78 27.40 -16.86
C GLN A 550 5.77 28.02 -18.27
N ASN A 551 6.94 28.47 -18.71
CA ASN A 551 7.15 29.02 -20.05
C ASN A 551 7.27 27.92 -21.12
N ALA A 552 7.40 26.65 -20.73
CA ALA A 552 7.40 25.52 -21.65
C ALA A 552 6.20 24.60 -21.41
N GLY A 553 5.93 23.73 -22.38
CA GLY A 553 4.85 22.74 -22.31
C GLY A 553 5.32 21.38 -22.80
N LEU A 554 4.40 20.59 -23.37
CA LEU A 554 4.71 19.28 -23.96
C LEU A 554 5.74 19.42 -25.09
N THR A 555 6.72 18.53 -25.10
CA THR A 555 7.67 18.39 -26.20
C THR A 555 7.09 17.49 -27.30
N PRO A 556 7.68 17.45 -28.51
CA PRO A 556 7.31 16.47 -29.53
C PRO A 556 7.43 15.01 -29.04
N LEU A 557 8.40 14.73 -28.15
CA LEU A 557 8.54 13.40 -27.55
C LEU A 557 7.40 13.10 -26.57
N GLY A 558 6.96 14.10 -25.79
CA GLY A 558 5.80 13.99 -24.90
C GLY A 558 4.48 13.76 -25.64
N GLU A 559 4.24 14.47 -26.75
CA GLU A 559 3.09 14.20 -27.63
C GLU A 559 3.14 12.79 -28.22
N GLY A 560 4.36 12.34 -28.60
CA GLY A 560 4.62 10.98 -29.05
C GLY A 560 4.27 9.94 -27.98
N LEU A 561 4.70 10.14 -26.73
CA LEU A 561 4.37 9.27 -25.61
C LEU A 561 2.84 9.18 -25.40
N ILE A 562 2.15 10.31 -25.35
CA ILE A 562 0.68 10.34 -25.21
C ILE A 562 0.01 9.55 -26.35
N THR A 563 0.49 9.72 -27.58
CA THR A 563 -0.04 8.99 -28.75
C THR A 563 0.17 7.48 -28.62
N GLU A 564 1.36 7.05 -28.19
CA GLU A 564 1.70 5.63 -28.02
C GLU A 564 0.95 4.99 -26.84
N MET A 565 0.68 5.74 -25.77
CA MET A 565 -0.20 5.34 -24.67
C MET A 565 -1.63 5.13 -25.16
N MET A 566 -2.19 6.09 -25.91
CA MET A 566 -3.55 5.97 -26.46
C MET A 566 -3.69 4.75 -27.37
N ARG A 567 -2.71 4.49 -28.26
CA ARG A 567 -2.69 3.31 -29.14
C ARG A 567 -2.73 1.98 -28.38
N ARG A 568 -2.14 1.93 -27.19
CA ARG A 568 -2.10 0.74 -26.31
C ARG A 568 -3.32 0.61 -25.39
N GLY A 569 -4.28 1.53 -25.46
CA GLY A 569 -5.43 1.50 -24.55
C GLY A 569 -5.07 1.86 -23.11
N MET A 570 -3.93 2.52 -22.89
CA MET A 570 -3.48 2.95 -21.56
C MET A 570 -4.24 4.20 -21.11
N ILE A 571 -4.29 4.40 -19.80
CA ILE A 571 -4.95 5.53 -19.14
C ILE A 571 -3.90 6.63 -18.95
N LEU A 572 -4.16 7.79 -19.56
CA LEU A 572 -3.38 9.00 -19.35
C LEU A 572 -3.87 9.71 -18.09
N GLU A 573 -2.96 10.03 -17.17
CA GLU A 573 -3.22 10.97 -16.08
C GLU A 573 -2.94 12.40 -16.56
N ILE A 574 -3.89 13.30 -16.33
CA ILE A 574 -3.81 14.70 -16.77
C ILE A 574 -3.38 15.66 -15.66
N ASP A 575 -3.38 15.19 -14.42
CA ASP A 575 -2.81 15.96 -13.31
C ASP A 575 -1.30 16.07 -13.43
N HIS A 576 -0.70 17.01 -12.69
CA HIS A 576 0.71 17.40 -12.76
C HIS A 576 1.22 17.98 -14.10
N PHE A 577 0.44 17.98 -15.17
CA PHE A 577 0.82 18.81 -16.31
C PHE A 577 0.77 20.32 -15.94
N PRO A 578 1.80 21.10 -16.27
CA PRO A 578 1.70 22.56 -16.20
C PRO A 578 0.72 23.08 -17.25
N LYS A 579 0.27 24.35 -17.13
CA LYS A 579 -0.84 24.90 -17.92
C LYS A 579 -0.72 24.63 -19.42
N ARG A 580 0.45 24.90 -20.01
CA ARG A 580 0.70 24.71 -21.45
C ARG A 580 0.59 23.24 -21.87
N SER A 581 1.18 22.34 -21.09
CA SER A 581 1.10 20.89 -21.32
C SER A 581 -0.31 20.35 -21.11
N TYR A 582 -1.01 20.85 -20.09
CA TYR A 582 -2.37 20.45 -19.76
C TYR A 582 -3.33 20.75 -20.91
N ALA A 583 -3.31 21.99 -21.42
CA ALA A 583 -4.12 22.36 -22.58
C ALA A 583 -3.81 21.47 -23.78
N ARG A 584 -2.53 21.27 -24.08
CA ARG A 584 -2.10 20.46 -25.23
C ARG A 584 -2.47 18.98 -25.09
N ALA A 585 -2.34 18.40 -23.90
CA ALA A 585 -2.77 17.03 -23.61
C ALA A 585 -4.29 16.88 -23.81
N VAL A 586 -5.08 17.82 -23.29
CA VAL A 586 -6.54 17.82 -23.46
C VAL A 586 -6.93 17.98 -24.94
N GLU A 587 -6.23 18.80 -25.72
CA GLU A 587 -6.45 18.88 -27.17
C GLU A 587 -6.20 17.54 -27.88
N LEU A 588 -5.13 16.83 -27.53
CA LEU A 588 -4.82 15.51 -28.08
C LEU A 588 -5.91 14.49 -27.71
N LEU A 589 -6.38 14.51 -26.47
CA LEU A 589 -7.48 13.63 -26.02
C LEU A 589 -8.78 13.91 -26.78
N VAL A 590 -9.16 15.18 -26.94
CA VAL A 590 -10.34 15.61 -27.70
C VAL A 590 -10.22 15.19 -29.17
N LYS A 591 -9.07 15.46 -29.79
CA LYS A 591 -8.81 15.11 -31.19
C LYS A 591 -8.97 13.61 -31.45
N ASN A 592 -8.61 12.76 -30.49
CA ASN A 592 -8.63 11.31 -30.64
C ASN A 592 -9.88 10.64 -30.04
N ASP A 593 -10.81 11.43 -29.50
CA ASP A 593 -11.98 10.93 -28.76
C ASP A 593 -11.58 9.90 -27.69
N TYR A 594 -10.59 10.25 -26.86
CA TYR A 594 -9.94 9.32 -25.95
C TYR A 594 -10.18 9.71 -24.48
N PRO A 595 -10.61 8.77 -23.60
CA PRO A 595 -10.81 9.04 -22.19
C PRO A 595 -9.49 9.11 -21.42
N ALA A 596 -9.48 9.87 -20.32
CA ALA A 596 -8.32 9.98 -19.43
C ALA A 596 -8.77 10.03 -17.96
N ALA A 597 -7.82 10.09 -17.05
CA ALA A 597 -8.04 10.24 -15.62
C ALA A 597 -7.45 11.56 -15.11
N GLY A 598 -8.15 12.21 -14.19
CA GLY A 598 -7.65 13.37 -13.43
C GLY A 598 -7.86 13.11 -11.95
N THR A 599 -6.93 12.37 -11.38
CA THR A 599 -7.03 11.75 -10.06
C THR A 599 -6.73 12.64 -8.86
N HIS A 600 -6.22 13.85 -9.05
CA HIS A 600 -6.18 14.93 -8.04
C HIS A 600 -7.34 15.94 -8.24
N GLY A 601 -8.42 15.51 -8.88
CA GLY A 601 -9.66 16.30 -9.03
C GLY A 601 -9.74 17.13 -10.32
N SER A 602 -8.75 17.04 -11.21
CA SER A 602 -8.84 17.65 -12.54
C SER A 602 -9.92 17.00 -13.40
N ASN A 603 -10.72 17.81 -14.09
CA ASN A 603 -11.75 17.33 -15.02
C ASN A 603 -11.76 18.07 -16.38
N ALA A 604 -10.74 18.88 -16.64
CA ALA A 604 -10.57 19.68 -17.86
C ALA A 604 -11.81 20.51 -18.19
N ASN A 605 -12.35 21.25 -17.21
CA ASN A 605 -13.60 22.01 -17.34
C ASN A 605 -14.75 21.12 -17.85
N LYS A 606 -14.91 19.94 -17.24
CA LYS A 606 -15.88 18.88 -17.57
C LYS A 606 -15.66 18.16 -18.92
N ARG A 607 -14.68 18.57 -19.74
CA ARG A 607 -14.38 17.89 -21.02
C ARG A 607 -13.98 16.43 -20.81
N LEU A 608 -13.35 16.12 -19.68
CA LEU A 608 -12.96 14.76 -19.36
C LEU A 608 -14.17 13.83 -19.28
N TYR A 609 -15.27 14.28 -18.68
CA TYR A 609 -16.51 13.50 -18.61
C TYR A 609 -17.15 13.30 -19.98
N ALA A 610 -17.12 14.32 -20.84
CA ALA A 610 -17.64 14.22 -22.21
C ALA A 610 -16.87 13.18 -23.05
N LEU A 611 -15.58 12.98 -22.77
CA LEU A 611 -14.75 11.95 -23.39
C LEU A 611 -14.92 10.57 -22.77
N GLY A 612 -15.77 10.43 -21.74
CA GLY A 612 -15.93 9.20 -20.96
C GLY A 612 -14.79 8.94 -19.97
N GLY A 613 -13.99 9.96 -19.66
CA GLY A 613 -12.96 9.93 -18.62
C GLY A 613 -13.52 10.10 -17.21
N ILE A 614 -12.64 10.00 -16.21
CA ILE A 614 -12.98 10.10 -14.78
C ILE A 614 -12.15 11.16 -14.07
N SER A 615 -12.69 11.68 -12.99
CA SER A 615 -11.97 12.49 -12.02
C SER A 615 -12.27 11.94 -10.62
N THR A 616 -11.72 12.53 -9.57
CA THR A 616 -11.92 12.11 -8.18
C THR A 616 -12.64 13.17 -7.35
N LEU A 617 -13.23 12.76 -6.23
CA LEU A 617 -13.88 13.66 -5.30
C LEU A 617 -13.37 13.48 -3.86
N GLY A 618 -13.43 14.55 -3.10
CA GLY A 618 -13.38 14.50 -1.64
C GLY A 618 -14.78 14.64 -1.04
N ILE A 619 -14.99 14.04 0.15
CA ILE A 619 -16.17 14.33 0.96
C ILE A 619 -15.88 15.60 1.77
N PRO A 620 -16.66 16.70 1.62
CA PRO A 620 -16.51 17.87 2.47
C PRO A 620 -16.62 17.49 3.95
N ARG A 621 -15.72 18.02 4.77
CA ARG A 621 -15.62 17.63 6.19
C ARG A 621 -16.46 18.49 7.12
N CYS A 622 -17.01 19.61 6.66
CA CYS A 622 -17.77 20.51 7.51
C CYS A 622 -19.19 20.64 6.99
N SER A 623 -20.16 20.40 7.88
CA SER A 623 -21.57 20.69 7.63
C SER A 623 -21.92 22.05 8.19
N ASP A 624 -22.75 22.80 7.46
CA ASP A 624 -23.28 24.09 7.89
C ASP A 624 -24.52 23.96 8.81
N GLY A 625 -24.89 22.73 9.20
CA GLY A 625 -26.06 22.45 10.03
C GLY A 625 -27.36 22.23 9.25
N ASP A 626 -27.30 22.15 7.92
CA ASP A 626 -28.41 21.80 7.04
C ASP A 626 -28.14 20.46 6.32
N PRO A 627 -28.61 19.34 6.89
CA PRO A 627 -28.43 18.00 6.32
C PRO A 627 -28.97 17.85 4.90
N ALA A 628 -30.12 18.47 4.60
CA ALA A 628 -30.77 18.36 3.30
C ALA A 628 -29.99 19.11 2.22
N ALA A 629 -29.55 20.33 2.52
CA ALA A 629 -28.68 21.09 1.62
C ALA A 629 -27.33 20.40 1.40
N PHE A 630 -26.74 19.84 2.46
CA PHE A 630 -25.49 19.09 2.35
C PHE A 630 -25.63 17.87 1.43
N SER A 631 -26.70 17.07 1.62
CA SER A 631 -26.98 15.91 0.76
C SER A 631 -27.25 16.31 -0.69
N ALA A 632 -28.00 17.40 -0.92
CA ALA A 632 -28.29 17.90 -2.26
C ALA A 632 -27.02 18.40 -2.95
N ALA A 633 -26.16 19.15 -2.25
CA ALA A 633 -24.89 19.62 -2.79
C ALA A 633 -23.93 18.47 -3.10
N PHE A 634 -23.92 17.42 -2.27
CA PHE A 634 -23.16 16.20 -2.54
C PHE A 634 -23.66 15.50 -3.81
N ALA A 635 -24.97 15.29 -3.94
CA ALA A 635 -25.59 14.67 -5.11
C ALA A 635 -25.36 15.46 -6.41
N ALA A 636 -25.45 16.79 -6.35
CA ALA A 636 -25.30 17.69 -7.50
C ALA A 636 -23.93 17.56 -8.20
N ARG A 637 -22.88 17.14 -7.49
CA ARG A 637 -21.57 16.87 -8.09
C ARG A 637 -21.64 15.78 -9.13
N PHE A 638 -22.39 14.71 -8.87
CA PHE A 638 -22.57 13.60 -9.82
C PHE A 638 -23.52 13.95 -10.95
N ASP A 639 -24.53 14.77 -10.69
CA ASP A 639 -25.46 15.25 -11.73
C ASP A 639 -24.72 16.08 -12.78
N ALA A 640 -23.72 16.87 -12.37
CA ALA A 640 -22.86 17.61 -13.29
C ALA A 640 -22.02 16.70 -14.20
N ILE A 641 -21.66 15.49 -13.76
CA ILE A 641 -20.95 14.48 -14.57
C ILE A 641 -21.91 13.94 -15.64
N ALA A 642 -23.12 13.54 -15.22
CA ALA A 642 -24.15 13.05 -16.13
C ALA A 642 -24.55 14.09 -17.17
N ALA A 643 -24.72 15.34 -16.75
CA ALA A 643 -25.03 16.46 -17.64
C ALA A 643 -23.92 16.75 -18.67
N ALA A 644 -22.67 16.41 -18.35
CA ALA A 644 -21.53 16.50 -19.26
C ALA A 644 -21.36 15.27 -20.16
N GLY A 645 -22.25 14.27 -20.07
CA GLY A 645 -22.19 13.04 -20.86
C GLY A 645 -21.41 11.89 -20.21
N GLY A 646 -20.91 12.08 -18.99
CA GLY A 646 -20.19 11.05 -18.24
C GLY A 646 -21.13 10.05 -17.54
N TYR A 647 -20.58 8.90 -17.12
CA TYR A 647 -21.30 7.98 -16.25
C TYR A 647 -21.44 8.61 -14.86
N ARG A 648 -22.65 8.60 -14.29
CA ARG A 648 -22.97 9.24 -12.99
C ARG A 648 -22.32 8.48 -11.82
N ALA A 649 -21.01 8.55 -11.72
CA ALA A 649 -20.20 7.94 -10.69
C ALA A 649 -18.85 8.65 -10.58
N GLN A 650 -18.31 8.73 -9.38
CA GLN A 650 -17.00 9.32 -9.13
C GLN A 650 -16.45 8.75 -7.82
N GLY A 651 -15.16 8.42 -7.80
CA GLY A 651 -14.50 7.76 -6.67
C GLY A 651 -13.60 8.70 -5.88
N PHE A 652 -12.84 8.12 -4.97
CA PHE A 652 -11.76 8.83 -4.26
C PHE A 652 -10.48 8.81 -5.09
N GLY A 653 -9.58 9.73 -4.78
CA GLY A 653 -8.14 9.65 -5.08
C GLY A 653 -7.47 10.19 -3.84
N PHE A 654 -7.24 9.31 -2.87
CA PHE A 654 -6.79 9.78 -1.56
C PHE A 654 -5.34 10.24 -1.57
N ASP A 655 -4.54 9.73 -2.51
CA ASP A 655 -3.12 10.08 -2.60
C ASP A 655 -2.38 9.76 -1.29
N LEU A 656 -2.84 8.69 -0.63
CA LEU A 656 -2.19 8.18 0.56
C LEU A 656 -0.78 7.71 0.19
N ASN A 657 0.17 8.03 1.07
CA ASN A 657 1.61 7.80 0.91
C ASN A 657 2.27 8.53 -0.29
N GLY A 658 1.58 9.41 -1.02
CA GLY A 658 2.15 10.25 -2.10
C GLY A 658 2.68 11.61 -1.62
N LEU A 659 2.86 11.76 -0.31
CA LEU A 659 3.16 13.02 0.39
C LEU A 659 2.00 14.03 0.43
N ALA A 660 0.77 13.61 0.09
CA ALA A 660 -0.44 14.40 0.27
C ALA A 660 -1.10 14.19 1.64
N GLY A 661 -1.87 15.19 2.07
CA GLY A 661 -2.65 15.14 3.31
C GLY A 661 -4.00 14.44 3.13
N ALA A 662 -4.33 13.52 4.03
CA ALA A 662 -5.61 12.83 4.04
C ALA A 662 -6.77 13.69 4.60
N PRO A 663 -8.04 13.31 4.33
CA PRO A 663 -9.20 13.98 4.90
C PRO A 663 -9.17 14.11 6.43
N GLY A 664 -9.18 15.36 6.91
CA GLY A 664 -9.17 15.68 8.33
C GLY A 664 -10.48 15.37 9.07
N PRO A 665 -10.47 15.47 10.42
CA PRO A 665 -11.63 15.25 11.28
C PRO A 665 -12.63 16.41 11.25
N ARG A 666 -13.84 16.16 11.75
CA ARG A 666 -14.87 17.20 11.96
C ARG A 666 -14.88 17.77 13.37
N PHE A 667 -14.30 17.04 14.33
CA PHE A 667 -14.30 17.39 15.74
C PHE A 667 -12.85 17.53 16.26
N GLY A 668 -12.72 18.15 17.43
CA GLY A 668 -11.43 18.31 18.11
C GLY A 668 -10.50 19.35 17.47
N ALA A 669 -9.27 19.41 17.96
CA ALA A 669 -8.30 20.47 17.63
C ALA A 669 -7.81 20.46 16.18
N LEU A 670 -7.97 19.34 15.47
CA LEU A 670 -7.58 19.20 14.07
C LEU A 670 -8.70 19.55 13.08
N ALA A 671 -9.92 19.78 13.57
CA ALA A 671 -11.04 20.17 12.74
C ALA A 671 -10.85 21.59 12.19
N ARG A 672 -11.03 21.74 10.88
CA ARG A 672 -10.98 23.06 10.20
C ARG A 672 -12.36 23.66 9.95
N CYS A 673 -13.36 23.24 10.73
CA CYS A 673 -14.73 23.71 10.59
C CYS A 673 -14.93 25.04 11.32
N THR A 674 -15.47 26.03 10.61
CA THR A 674 -15.76 27.36 11.17
C THR A 674 -17.00 27.37 12.05
N LYS A 675 -17.87 26.36 11.92
CA LYS A 675 -19.07 26.17 12.73
C LYS A 675 -18.98 24.90 13.57
N PRO A 676 -19.60 24.87 14.76
CA PRO A 676 -19.73 23.65 15.56
C PRO A 676 -20.34 22.51 14.75
N GLN A 677 -19.76 21.32 14.89
CA GLN A 677 -20.22 20.11 14.23
C GLN A 677 -21.05 19.26 15.21
N ALA A 678 -22.00 18.47 14.69
CA ALA A 678 -22.87 17.56 15.45
C ALA A 678 -22.91 16.18 14.80
N ASN A 679 -23.47 15.19 15.50
CA ASN A 679 -23.61 13.79 15.06
C ASN A 679 -22.26 13.13 14.74
N PRO A 680 -21.43 12.80 15.74
CA PRO A 680 -20.21 12.04 15.50
C PRO A 680 -20.52 10.62 15.00
N VAL A 681 -19.53 9.98 14.38
CA VAL A 681 -19.56 8.55 14.09
C VAL A 681 -19.63 7.78 15.41
N THR A 682 -20.54 6.80 15.47
CA THR A 682 -20.74 5.91 16.61
C THR A 682 -20.65 4.46 16.18
N TYR A 683 -20.08 3.60 17.03
CA TYR A 683 -19.88 2.18 16.75
C TYR A 683 -20.82 1.28 17.58
N PRO A 684 -21.14 0.05 17.09
CA PRO A 684 -20.85 -0.43 15.74
C PRO A 684 -21.76 0.24 14.69
N PHE A 685 -21.34 0.22 13.43
CA PHE A 685 -22.18 0.58 12.27
C PHE A 685 -22.01 -0.45 11.15
N ARG A 686 -22.91 -0.43 10.17
CA ARG A 686 -22.88 -1.36 9.01
C ARG A 686 -22.27 -0.69 7.78
N SER A 687 -21.57 -1.48 6.96
CA SER A 687 -21.11 -1.06 5.63
C SER A 687 -22.27 -0.50 4.79
N TYR A 688 -21.97 0.20 3.70
CA TYR A 688 -23.02 0.72 2.82
C TYR A 688 -23.91 -0.40 2.23
N ALA A 689 -23.32 -1.54 1.88
CA ALA A 689 -24.05 -2.73 1.46
C ALA A 689 -24.85 -3.41 2.59
N GLY A 690 -24.55 -3.08 3.84
CA GLY A 690 -25.22 -3.63 5.01
C GLY A 690 -24.82 -5.06 5.35
N ASP A 691 -23.74 -5.60 4.77
CA ASP A 691 -23.27 -6.99 4.93
C ASP A 691 -22.14 -7.14 5.96
N VAL A 692 -21.36 -6.09 6.20
CA VAL A 692 -20.26 -6.05 7.16
C VAL A 692 -20.59 -5.14 8.35
N THR A 693 -20.29 -5.58 9.57
CA THR A 693 -20.30 -4.75 10.79
C THR A 693 -18.90 -4.23 11.08
N LEU A 694 -18.76 -2.91 11.23
CA LEU A 694 -17.53 -2.23 11.61
C LEU A 694 -17.58 -1.88 13.09
N THR A 695 -16.52 -2.23 13.82
CA THR A 695 -16.32 -1.85 15.22
C THR A 695 -15.26 -0.76 15.33
N ALA A 696 -15.13 -0.17 16.52
CA ALA A 696 -14.13 0.86 16.79
C ALA A 696 -12.73 0.37 16.38
N PRO A 697 -11.98 1.16 15.59
CA PRO A 697 -10.67 0.78 15.08
C PRO A 697 -9.59 0.87 16.17
N THR A 698 -8.63 -0.05 16.10
CA THR A 698 -7.46 -0.09 16.99
C THR A 698 -6.19 -0.36 16.20
N LEU A 699 -5.08 0.23 16.64
CA LEU A 699 -3.73 0.03 16.13
C LEU A 699 -2.91 -0.65 17.22
N GLY A 700 -2.89 -1.99 17.24
CA GLY A 700 -2.27 -2.74 18.33
C GLY A 700 -2.89 -2.35 19.67
N GLU A 701 -2.11 -1.66 20.49
CA GLU A 701 -2.50 -1.17 21.83
C GLU A 701 -3.25 0.17 21.81
N ARG A 702 -3.20 0.92 20.70
CA ARG A 702 -3.79 2.27 20.59
C ARG A 702 -5.21 2.25 20.04
N ALA A 703 -6.15 2.84 20.76
CA ALA A 703 -7.48 3.16 20.21
C ALA A 703 -7.39 4.33 19.22
N VAL A 704 -8.16 4.25 18.13
CA VAL A 704 -8.26 5.32 17.13
C VAL A 704 -9.63 5.98 17.20
N ASP A 705 -9.65 7.31 17.31
CA ASP A 705 -10.89 8.09 17.24
C ASP A 705 -10.97 8.84 15.91
N PHE A 706 -11.71 8.28 14.95
CA PHE A 706 -11.94 8.92 13.65
C PHE A 706 -12.53 10.34 13.78
N ASN A 707 -13.35 10.61 14.80
CA ASN A 707 -14.03 11.90 14.94
C ASN A 707 -13.05 13.05 15.18
N SER A 708 -11.95 12.78 15.91
CA SER A 708 -10.93 13.77 16.28
C SER A 708 -9.59 13.60 15.56
N GLU A 709 -9.32 12.44 14.96
CA GLU A 709 -8.09 12.16 14.21
C GLU A 709 -8.28 12.22 12.68
N GLY A 710 -9.48 11.91 12.17
CA GLY A 710 -9.77 11.84 10.73
C GLY A 710 -9.29 10.56 10.07
N LEU A 711 -9.04 10.60 8.75
CA LEU A 711 -8.61 9.45 7.96
C LEU A 711 -7.10 9.19 8.13
N VAL A 712 -6.67 8.69 9.29
CA VAL A 712 -5.24 8.46 9.58
C VAL A 712 -4.62 7.31 8.79
N HIS A 713 -5.42 6.38 8.26
CA HIS A 713 -5.03 5.30 7.36
C HIS A 713 -6.20 4.87 6.47
N ILE A 714 -5.93 4.19 5.34
CA ILE A 714 -6.95 3.81 4.35
C ILE A 714 -8.11 2.99 4.94
N GLY A 715 -7.81 2.16 5.95
CA GLY A 715 -8.81 1.35 6.63
C GLY A 715 -9.97 2.13 7.26
N LEU A 716 -9.87 3.46 7.41
CA LEU A 716 -10.94 4.33 7.92
C LEU A 716 -11.84 4.91 6.82
N MET A 717 -11.68 4.48 5.56
CA MET A 717 -12.60 4.82 4.47
C MET A 717 -14.09 4.54 4.84
N PRO A 718 -14.45 3.44 5.54
CA PRO A 718 -15.84 3.19 5.92
C PRO A 718 -16.39 4.26 6.88
N GLU A 719 -15.58 4.74 7.81
CA GLU A 719 -15.92 5.85 8.71
C GLU A 719 -16.12 7.15 7.94
N LEU A 720 -15.31 7.43 6.92
CA LEU A 720 -15.49 8.62 6.09
C LEU A 720 -16.85 8.63 5.39
N VAL A 721 -17.32 7.46 4.93
CA VAL A 721 -18.66 7.28 4.35
C VAL A 721 -19.75 7.39 5.42
N GLU A 722 -19.56 6.76 6.58
CA GLU A 722 -20.52 6.84 7.69
C GLU A 722 -20.64 8.27 8.21
N ASP A 723 -19.56 9.02 8.31
CA ASP A 723 -19.59 10.42 8.73
C ASP A 723 -20.31 11.31 7.71
N ALA A 724 -20.25 10.99 6.41
CA ALA A 724 -21.10 11.63 5.41
C ALA A 724 -22.60 11.36 5.69
N ARG A 725 -22.98 10.13 6.05
CA ARG A 725 -24.35 9.82 6.49
C ARG A 725 -24.73 10.62 7.74
N ARG A 726 -23.83 10.75 8.71
CA ARG A 726 -24.05 11.54 9.93
C ARG A 726 -24.24 13.03 9.67
N MET A 727 -23.65 13.55 8.60
CA MET A 727 -23.87 14.92 8.11
C MET A 727 -25.18 15.07 7.31
N GLY A 728 -25.87 13.99 6.97
CA GLY A 728 -27.16 14.02 6.27
C GLY A 728 -27.18 13.41 4.89
N VAL A 729 -26.04 12.94 4.36
CA VAL A 729 -26.01 12.35 3.01
C VAL A 729 -26.80 11.05 3.00
N THR A 730 -27.84 11.00 2.16
CA THR A 730 -28.68 9.82 2.01
C THR A 730 -27.96 8.71 1.24
N ASP A 731 -28.41 7.46 1.41
CA ASP A 731 -27.86 6.33 0.67
C ASP A 731 -28.03 6.45 -0.85
N ALA A 732 -29.10 7.09 -1.31
CA ALA A 732 -29.33 7.41 -2.71
C ALA A 732 -28.32 8.44 -3.24
N ALA A 733 -27.93 9.42 -2.41
CA ALA A 733 -26.89 10.40 -2.75
C ALA A 733 -25.48 9.78 -2.70
N LEU A 734 -25.25 8.75 -1.88
CA LEU A 734 -24.00 7.98 -1.84
C LEU A 734 -23.88 6.95 -2.97
N GLU A 735 -24.98 6.50 -3.57
CA GLU A 735 -24.94 5.45 -4.60
C GLU A 735 -23.92 5.71 -5.74
N PRO A 736 -23.78 6.93 -6.30
CA PRO A 736 -22.76 7.23 -7.31
C PRO A 736 -21.32 6.99 -6.86
N LEU A 737 -21.01 7.19 -5.58
CA LEU A 737 -19.71 6.85 -5.02
C LEU A 737 -19.49 5.33 -5.07
N PHE A 738 -20.51 4.53 -4.73
CA PHE A 738 -20.46 3.07 -4.81
C PHE A 738 -20.67 2.50 -6.23
N ARG A 739 -20.88 3.35 -7.22
CA ARG A 739 -20.83 3.01 -8.66
C ARG A 739 -19.49 3.38 -9.29
N SER A 740 -18.56 3.95 -8.53
CA SER A 740 -17.32 4.50 -9.08
C SER A 740 -16.36 3.43 -9.59
N ALA A 741 -16.39 2.21 -9.04
CA ALA A 741 -15.68 1.07 -9.61
C ALA A 741 -16.19 0.72 -11.03
N GLU A 742 -17.51 0.73 -11.25
CA GLU A 742 -18.09 0.59 -12.60
C GLU A 742 -17.68 1.76 -13.51
N GLY A 743 -17.68 2.99 -13.00
CA GLY A 743 -17.26 4.18 -13.74
C GLY A 743 -15.82 4.08 -14.24
N TYR A 744 -14.89 3.65 -13.38
CA TYR A 744 -13.49 3.45 -13.75
C TYR A 744 -13.33 2.34 -14.80
N VAL A 745 -13.99 1.20 -14.62
CA VAL A 745 -13.94 0.09 -15.59
C VAL A 745 -14.50 0.50 -16.94
N ARG A 746 -15.60 1.26 -16.99
CA ARG A 746 -16.17 1.77 -18.26
C ARG A 746 -15.23 2.71 -18.99
N MET A 747 -14.56 3.59 -18.25
CA MET A 747 -13.52 4.48 -18.79
C MET A 747 -12.39 3.66 -19.41
N TRP A 748 -11.91 2.65 -18.70
CA TRP A 748 -10.82 1.79 -19.16
C TRP A 748 -11.23 0.93 -20.38
N GLU A 749 -12.43 0.35 -20.39
CA GLU A 749 -12.97 -0.36 -21.57
C GLU A 749 -13.05 0.57 -22.79
N ARG A 750 -13.37 1.86 -22.59
CA ARG A 750 -13.36 2.85 -23.67
C ARG A 750 -11.93 3.16 -24.13
N ALA A 751 -10.97 3.30 -23.22
CA ALA A 751 -9.56 3.48 -23.55
C ALA A 751 -9.05 2.32 -24.43
N GLU A 752 -9.29 1.07 -24.02
CA GLU A 752 -8.92 -0.14 -24.77
C GLU A 752 -9.55 -0.17 -26.17
N ARG A 753 -10.85 0.11 -26.29
CA ARG A 753 -11.54 0.17 -27.60
C ARG A 753 -10.99 1.27 -28.51
N ARG A 754 -10.76 2.47 -27.97
CA ARG A 754 -10.22 3.59 -28.74
C ARG A 754 -8.78 3.32 -29.15
N GLY A 755 -7.97 2.72 -28.29
CA GLY A 755 -6.61 2.31 -28.62
C GLY A 755 -6.55 1.30 -29.75
N ALA A 756 -7.42 0.30 -29.73
CA ALA A 756 -7.55 -0.65 -30.84
C ALA A 756 -7.89 0.04 -32.17
N ALA A 757 -8.82 1.02 -32.15
CA ALA A 757 -9.18 1.79 -33.36
C ALA A 757 -8.03 2.68 -33.87
N LEU A 758 -7.29 3.33 -32.97
CA LEU A 758 -6.14 4.17 -33.30
C LEU A 758 -4.97 3.35 -33.87
N SER A 759 -4.79 2.11 -33.40
CA SER A 759 -3.76 1.19 -33.89
C SER A 759 -4.11 0.54 -35.23
N ALA A 760 -5.39 0.47 -35.58
CA ALA A 760 -5.87 -0.07 -36.87
C ALA A 760 -5.80 0.94 -38.02
N THR A 761 -5.54 2.22 -37.72
CA THR A 761 -5.38 3.27 -38.72
C THR A 761 -3.92 3.32 -39.17
N PRO A 762 -3.61 3.15 -40.48
CA PRO A 762 -2.24 3.09 -40.99
C PRO A 762 -1.36 4.29 -40.66
#